data_AF-A0A942DMV7-F1
#
_entry.id   AF-A0A942DMV7-F1
#
_cell.length_a   1.000
_cell.length_b   1.000
_cell.length_c   1.000
_cell.angle_alpha   90.00
_cell.angle_beta   90.00
_cell.angle_gamma   90.00
#
_symmetry.space_group_name_H-M   'P 1'
#
loop_
_entity.id
_entity.type
_entity.pdbx_description
1 polymer ?
#
loop_
_entity_poly.entity_id
_entity_poly.type
_entity_poly.pdbx_seq_one_letter_code
_entity_poly.pdbx_strand_id
1 'polypeptide(L)'
;MLRHLFAAAFVAGSFFNFASAAPMAEPTESVLSGYNAQGEKVFLIRYQEDRLWRVEEIVQHADGWQDLISRKYYSYRSEAEKAQYQLQTHFSQVQTVNPLLQTESNEMVLQGGSIWPTTQAWNWDWEKKYAQWLTENMNTDFYQKYKIATDCADVAYSARWIFARINGLPAANRISGSGVLMTNQSMRPEWQNLPTAKNWYEDKRFRAALNYLLDMTYTHVLMRDSYPIAITPDNFMPGVHHLDLREVSGHTQLVHRVDLSDTAFVPYLIIQSTTPRKVRTLSESLSWGSEQAKKGQNGFLRILWPKVKNGTYALEKPENMPGYSLEQYAPDFITEKDRPNFLEVLLRLKPNLNFVTLVKSGYDDLKDMFKNRVGIVEEGYSHCPNRSCASDGQLYDDWSTPSRDKHITETIQQLEIFDYSPLPEKIRKDVQAAAALARDSVALSLDGDDYKLKTLIFAWKNKMFSSDPNDEPGMRWGMAPQYLSQKIQRDFAKVFAERKTKISAEADNSLRANLVLANSYCWNFSDAQCLQFKTQELTKSVSLNGQTRTLQEWLEYSLWLNSDPQQSPANQWGGLRATSKYQKIPGNTETFVVTKDGIGFMKTDKETFIGKMGVNGVENRALPAGFTWLTLARQSSVGWAYGAGSFLRQDFVAGTQTIYSVSGMADVTVVRAGSTHLMVESAGELWSLQVQGAQLVPVWHGAVSKGHMEGGDYYIAENAGGQWQIMDFTQPVPKIVAVAEDLSKAKIVKTTAKYIGVAADKKSIFYDRTTGAATDVTKLGLVSLWSDGLTKAVVWDLAANTSVIATLDAQFNIVSTQKLSQWTVTNGNYVIAMSMAAPPKIYQMKGEDFIEMPLRSDEEGYRDWSVPWVVTRLKTEGQYRLRMADGSKTLYEGGPLMLIGNQQTPEWVFSSKQGDSNLKLISLKNPKAGAYMTGEFFRMDGGMFVDNMNMGQVGADRGLILTYQGFNFWVEL
;
A
#
# COMPACT_ATOMS: atom_id res chain seq x y z
N MET A 1 40.63 11.97 -67.56
CA MET A 1 41.06 13.36 -67.31
C MET A 1 39.88 14.12 -66.75
N LEU A 2 40.04 14.64 -65.53
CA LEU A 2 39.18 15.55 -64.74
C LEU A 2 37.66 15.28 -64.53
N ARG A 3 37.36 15.20 -63.22
CA ARG A 3 36.08 15.27 -62.51
C ARG A 3 35.59 16.73 -62.35
N HIS A 4 34.29 16.87 -62.03
CA HIS A 4 33.46 18.05 -61.63
C HIS A 4 32.37 18.33 -62.71
N LEU A 5 31.06 18.46 -62.44
CA LEU A 5 30.27 19.01 -61.34
C LEU A 5 28.83 18.39 -61.31
N PHE A 6 28.23 18.28 -60.10
CA PHE A 6 26.82 18.48 -59.64
C PHE A 6 25.63 17.89 -60.47
N ALA A 7 24.53 17.34 -59.91
CA ALA A 7 23.87 17.55 -58.62
C ALA A 7 22.88 16.41 -58.26
N ALA A 8 22.72 16.20 -56.94
CA ALA A 8 21.51 15.86 -56.17
C ALA A 8 20.41 14.95 -56.74
N ALA A 9 20.25 13.76 -56.14
CA ALA A 9 18.96 13.18 -55.74
C ALA A 9 19.14 11.81 -55.04
N PHE A 10 18.51 11.64 -53.87
CA PHE A 10 18.13 10.38 -53.21
C PHE A 10 19.24 9.41 -52.73
N VAL A 11 19.62 9.56 -51.45
CA VAL A 11 19.88 8.40 -50.56
C VAL A 11 19.25 8.71 -49.20
N ALA A 12 18.02 8.25 -49.00
CA ALA A 12 17.46 8.02 -47.67
C ALA A 12 17.61 6.52 -47.39
N GLY A 13 18.55 6.17 -46.54
CA GLY A 13 18.85 4.78 -46.18
C GLY A 13 19.34 4.71 -44.74
N SER A 14 18.49 4.16 -43.88
CA SER A 14 18.84 3.44 -42.65
C SER A 14 19.32 4.28 -41.45
N PHE A 15 18.37 4.92 -40.76
CA PHE A 15 18.47 5.11 -39.31
C PHE A 15 17.95 3.85 -38.61
N PHE A 16 18.76 3.31 -37.70
CA PHE A 16 18.46 2.17 -36.85
C PHE A 16 17.21 2.43 -35.99
N ASN A 17 16.23 1.53 -36.06
CA ASN A 17 15.19 1.40 -35.05
C ASN A 17 15.80 0.79 -33.78
N PHE A 18 16.05 1.61 -32.76
CA PHE A 18 16.19 1.10 -31.41
C PHE A 18 14.80 0.73 -30.89
N ALA A 19 14.57 -0.56 -30.68
CA ALA A 19 13.49 -1.00 -29.82
C ALA A 19 13.68 -0.35 -28.45
N SER A 20 12.69 0.43 -28.02
CA SER A 20 12.70 1.10 -26.72
C SER A 20 12.61 0.05 -25.62
N ALA A 21 13.77 -0.36 -25.09
CA ALA A 21 13.82 -0.89 -23.74
C ALA A 21 13.20 0.17 -22.81
N ALA A 22 12.39 -0.27 -21.84
CA ALA A 22 11.93 0.62 -20.78
C ALA A 22 13.16 1.37 -20.23
N PRO A 23 13.13 2.71 -20.11
CA PRO A 23 14.29 3.47 -19.67
C PRO A 23 14.73 2.90 -18.32
N MET A 24 15.94 2.33 -18.28
CA MET A 24 16.56 1.98 -17.00
C MET A 24 16.54 3.26 -16.17
N ALA A 25 16.01 3.18 -14.95
CA ALA A 25 15.97 4.32 -14.05
C ALA A 25 17.37 4.95 -13.99
N GLU A 26 17.48 6.21 -14.40
CA GLU A 26 18.78 6.87 -14.44
C GLU A 26 19.41 6.84 -13.05
N PRO A 27 20.74 6.64 -12.95
CA PRO A 27 21.40 6.54 -11.66
C PRO A 27 21.15 7.79 -10.81
N THR A 28 20.92 7.58 -9.52
CA THR A 28 20.68 8.65 -8.53
C THR A 28 21.94 9.50 -8.28
N GLU A 29 23.10 9.02 -8.69
CA GLU A 29 24.40 9.69 -8.64
C GLU A 29 25.00 9.76 -10.06
N SER A 30 25.47 10.94 -10.45
CA SER A 30 26.25 11.19 -11.65
C SER A 30 27.60 11.76 -11.27
N VAL A 31 28.68 11.08 -11.65
CA VAL A 31 30.05 11.55 -11.43
C VAL A 31 30.69 11.82 -12.79
N LEU A 32 31.11 13.05 -13.03
CA LEU A 32 31.95 13.41 -14.16
C LEU A 32 33.35 13.71 -13.65
N SER A 33 34.36 13.45 -14.47
CA SER A 33 35.71 13.96 -14.22
C SER A 33 36.28 14.63 -15.46
N GLY A 34 37.15 15.61 -15.28
CA GLY A 34 37.85 16.34 -16.34
C GLY A 34 39.10 17.02 -15.78
N TYR A 35 39.66 17.98 -16.51
CA TYR A 35 40.81 18.77 -16.04
C TYR A 35 40.54 20.27 -16.13
N ASN A 36 40.90 21.02 -15.09
CA ASN A 36 40.80 22.49 -15.07
C ASN A 36 41.91 23.16 -15.92
N ALA A 37 41.90 24.50 -15.98
CA ALA A 37 42.89 25.27 -16.74
C ALA A 37 44.33 25.11 -16.19
N GLN A 38 44.47 24.70 -14.94
CA GLN A 38 45.75 24.43 -14.27
C GLN A 38 46.25 23.00 -14.52
N GLY A 39 45.48 22.17 -15.23
CA GLY A 39 45.79 20.77 -15.49
C GLY A 39 45.52 19.84 -14.30
N GLU A 40 44.84 20.33 -13.25
CA GLU A 40 44.41 19.51 -12.12
C GLU A 40 43.14 18.75 -12.48
N LYS A 41 43.01 17.54 -11.97
CA LYS A 41 41.84 16.72 -12.23
C LYS A 41 40.69 17.25 -11.38
N VAL A 42 39.50 17.38 -11.97
CA VAL A 42 38.29 17.84 -11.27
C VAL A 42 37.20 16.79 -11.37
N PHE A 43 36.46 16.59 -10.29
CA PHE A 43 35.26 15.75 -10.23
C PHE A 43 34.03 16.63 -10.04
N LEU A 44 33.01 16.41 -10.85
CA LEU A 44 31.68 16.99 -10.69
C LEU A 44 30.72 15.89 -10.27
N ILE A 45 30.24 15.98 -9.03
CA ILE A 45 29.32 15.00 -8.46
C ILE A 45 27.94 15.62 -8.39
N ARG A 46 26.94 14.95 -8.97
CA ARG A 46 25.53 15.31 -8.85
C ARG A 46 24.77 14.15 -8.24
N TYR A 47 24.05 14.39 -7.15
CA TYR A 47 23.22 13.38 -6.50
C TYR A 47 22.06 14.05 -5.77
N GLN A 48 21.07 13.26 -5.34
CA GLN A 48 19.95 13.78 -4.56
C GLN A 48 20.13 13.44 -3.07
N GLU A 49 19.99 14.45 -2.22
CA GLU A 49 20.07 14.36 -0.77
C GLU A 49 19.01 15.29 -0.17
N ASP A 50 18.18 14.75 0.73
CA ASP A 50 17.09 15.47 1.38
C ASP A 50 16.16 16.23 0.42
N ARG A 51 15.81 15.60 -0.71
CA ARG A 51 15.00 16.11 -1.84
C ARG A 51 15.67 17.21 -2.65
N LEU A 52 16.82 17.70 -2.23
CA LEU A 52 17.62 18.66 -2.97
C LEU A 52 18.63 17.90 -3.83
N TRP A 53 18.81 18.37 -5.05
CA TRP A 53 19.91 17.94 -5.89
C TRP A 53 21.15 18.72 -5.49
N ARG A 54 22.19 18.00 -5.09
CA ARG A 54 23.48 18.55 -4.74
C ARG A 54 24.42 18.44 -5.94
N VAL A 55 25.13 19.51 -6.24
CA VAL A 55 26.24 19.54 -7.21
C VAL A 55 27.49 19.95 -6.46
N GLU A 56 28.50 19.08 -6.52
CA GLU A 56 29.81 19.30 -5.89
C GLU A 56 30.90 19.37 -6.94
N GLU A 57 31.82 20.31 -6.73
CA GLU A 57 33.04 20.45 -7.50
C GLU A 57 34.22 20.15 -6.58
N ILE A 58 34.98 19.11 -6.95
CA ILE A 58 36.12 18.63 -6.17
C ILE A 58 37.36 18.66 -7.05
N VAL A 59 38.40 19.36 -6.64
CA VAL A 59 39.70 19.32 -7.32
C VAL A 59 40.55 18.21 -6.70
N GLN A 60 41.30 17.49 -7.52
CA GLN A 60 42.34 16.55 -7.12
C GLN A 60 43.69 17.10 -7.55
N HIS A 61 44.57 17.28 -6.57
CA HIS A 61 45.92 17.76 -6.75
C HIS A 61 46.86 16.63 -7.22
N ALA A 62 48.07 17.00 -7.65
CA ALA A 62 49.06 16.07 -8.18
C ALA A 62 49.51 14.99 -7.17
N ASP A 63 49.37 15.25 -5.88
CA ASP A 63 49.67 14.32 -4.79
C ASP A 63 48.50 13.37 -4.45
N GLY A 64 47.39 13.49 -5.18
CA GLY A 64 46.18 12.69 -5.05
C GLY A 64 45.17 13.23 -4.03
N TRP A 65 45.55 14.18 -3.17
CA TRP A 65 44.63 14.82 -2.23
C TRP A 65 43.57 15.62 -2.97
N GLN A 66 42.39 15.72 -2.36
CA GLN A 66 41.24 16.39 -2.95
C GLN A 66 40.70 17.48 -2.05
N ASP A 67 40.27 18.60 -2.63
CA ASP A 67 39.61 19.69 -1.92
C ASP A 67 38.25 20.00 -2.55
N LEU A 68 37.24 20.19 -1.69
CA LEU A 68 35.92 20.64 -2.10
C LEU A 68 35.97 22.13 -2.45
N ILE A 69 35.80 22.45 -3.73
CA ILE A 69 35.82 23.83 -4.24
C ILE A 69 34.46 24.49 -4.07
N SER A 70 33.39 23.80 -4.48
CA SER A 70 32.04 24.32 -4.36
C SER A 70 31.01 23.23 -4.10
N ARG A 71 29.95 23.59 -3.38
CA ARG A 71 28.78 22.76 -3.08
C ARG A 71 27.55 23.63 -3.26
N LYS A 72 26.63 23.21 -4.13
CA LYS A 72 25.38 23.92 -4.42
C LYS A 72 24.20 22.96 -4.36
N TYR A 73 23.06 23.47 -3.96
CA TYR A 73 21.80 22.74 -3.82
C TYR A 73 20.79 23.29 -4.81
N TYR A 74 19.90 22.42 -5.28
CA TYR A 74 18.88 22.73 -6.27
C TYR A 74 17.58 22.00 -5.93
N SER A 75 16.45 22.68 -6.06
CA SER A 75 15.14 22.07 -5.83
C SER A 75 14.76 21.06 -6.92
N TYR A 76 15.31 21.21 -8.14
CA TYR A 76 14.97 20.40 -9.30
C TYR A 76 16.18 19.75 -9.94
N ARG A 77 15.99 18.51 -10.41
CA ARG A 77 17.01 17.73 -11.14
C ARG A 77 17.57 18.51 -12.33
N SER A 78 16.69 19.09 -13.14
CA SER A 78 17.05 19.83 -14.35
C SER A 78 17.92 21.05 -14.06
N GLU A 79 17.76 21.69 -12.90
CA GLU A 79 18.59 22.82 -12.49
C GLU A 79 19.98 22.36 -12.06
N ALA A 80 20.06 21.27 -11.29
CA ALA A 80 21.33 20.66 -10.94
C ALA A 80 22.08 20.12 -12.17
N GLU A 81 21.36 19.53 -13.12
CA GLU A 81 21.91 19.10 -14.41
C GLU A 81 22.47 20.28 -15.20
N LYS A 82 21.70 21.38 -15.28
CA LYS A 82 22.16 22.61 -15.92
C LYS A 82 23.39 23.19 -15.22
N ALA A 83 23.43 23.18 -13.89
CA ALA A 83 24.57 23.66 -13.12
C ALA A 83 25.82 22.77 -13.31
N GLN A 84 25.66 21.45 -13.26
CA GLN A 84 26.74 20.50 -13.55
C GLN A 84 27.26 20.70 -14.98
N TYR A 85 26.36 20.87 -15.95
CA TYR A 85 26.73 21.15 -17.34
C TYR A 85 27.47 22.49 -17.51
N GLN A 86 27.04 23.55 -16.81
CA GLN A 86 27.74 24.84 -16.82
C GLN A 86 29.17 24.70 -16.28
N LEU A 87 29.34 24.03 -15.13
CA LEU A 87 30.67 23.76 -14.57
C LEU A 87 31.52 22.91 -15.52
N GLN A 88 30.90 21.91 -16.16
CA GLN A 88 31.56 21.02 -17.12
C GLN A 88 32.22 21.80 -18.27
N THR A 89 31.65 22.92 -18.72
CA THR A 89 32.21 23.71 -19.82
C THR A 89 33.57 24.36 -19.49
N HIS A 90 33.95 24.42 -18.22
CA HIS A 90 35.25 24.93 -17.78
C HIS A 90 36.35 23.86 -17.79
N PHE A 91 36.02 22.61 -18.11
CA PHE A 91 36.96 21.49 -18.03
C PHE A 91 37.25 20.87 -19.40
N SER A 92 38.48 20.40 -19.56
CA SER A 92 38.90 19.61 -20.71
C SER A 92 38.78 18.11 -20.42
N GLN A 93 38.64 17.30 -21.48
CA GLN A 93 38.62 15.82 -21.41
C GLN A 93 37.55 15.25 -20.45
N VAL A 94 36.34 15.79 -20.50
CA VAL A 94 35.28 15.33 -19.60
C VAL A 94 34.87 13.90 -19.91
N GLN A 95 34.80 13.08 -18.87
CA GLN A 95 34.45 11.66 -18.93
C GLN A 95 33.51 11.32 -17.78
N THR A 96 32.48 10.53 -18.09
CA THR A 96 31.58 9.97 -17.08
C THR A 96 32.33 8.89 -16.31
N VAL A 97 32.39 9.04 -15.00
CA VAL A 97 32.93 8.03 -14.08
C VAL A 97 31.75 7.19 -13.61
N ASN A 98 31.83 5.87 -13.78
CA ASN A 98 30.85 4.98 -13.15
C ASN A 98 31.28 4.72 -11.70
N PRO A 99 30.61 5.31 -10.70
CA PRO A 99 31.00 5.18 -9.30
C PRO A 99 30.87 3.75 -8.78
N LEU A 100 30.10 2.88 -9.44
CA LEU A 100 29.91 1.47 -9.05
C LEU A 100 30.98 0.53 -9.64
N LEU A 101 31.65 0.90 -10.74
CA LEU A 101 32.63 0.04 -11.42
C LEU A 101 34.09 0.27 -10.98
N GLN A 102 34.37 1.31 -10.19
CA GLN A 102 35.74 1.61 -9.72
C GLN A 102 36.17 0.82 -8.47
N THR A 103 35.37 -0.14 -7.99
CA THR A 103 35.66 -0.87 -6.75
C THR A 103 36.83 -1.86 -6.85
N GLU A 104 37.29 -2.24 -8.05
CA GLU A 104 38.10 -3.46 -8.19
C GLU A 104 39.59 -3.33 -8.55
N SER A 105 40.11 -2.21 -9.09
CA SER A 105 41.43 -2.31 -9.75
C SER A 105 42.59 -1.48 -9.24
N ASN A 106 42.43 -0.42 -8.44
CA ASN A 106 43.57 0.26 -7.81
C ASN A 106 43.07 1.14 -6.65
N GLU A 107 42.94 0.58 -5.44
CA GLU A 107 42.74 1.39 -4.23
C GLU A 107 44.03 2.17 -3.94
N MET A 108 44.22 3.26 -4.67
CA MET A 108 45.29 4.20 -4.39
C MET A 108 45.04 4.73 -2.98
N VAL A 109 46.08 4.67 -2.15
CA VAL A 109 46.05 5.17 -0.78
C VAL A 109 46.69 6.55 -0.77
N LEU A 110 46.04 7.53 -0.17
CA LEU A 110 46.65 8.84 0.06
C LEU A 110 47.90 8.67 0.93
N GLN A 111 49.02 9.21 0.46
CA GLN A 111 50.32 9.06 1.10
C GLN A 111 50.58 10.19 2.12
N GLY A 112 51.70 10.09 2.85
CA GLY A 112 52.26 11.22 3.63
C GLY A 112 52.65 10.90 5.07
N GLY A 113 52.36 9.70 5.58
CA GLY A 113 52.74 9.26 6.93
C GLY A 113 51.56 9.02 7.88
N SER A 114 51.82 8.76 9.15
CA SER A 114 50.82 8.23 10.08
C SER A 114 50.12 9.31 10.92
N ILE A 115 48.79 9.42 10.80
CA ILE A 115 47.98 10.24 11.72
C ILE A 115 48.07 9.64 13.13
N TRP A 116 47.94 8.32 13.25
CA TRP A 116 48.24 7.53 14.46
C TRP A 116 48.77 6.14 14.10
N PRO A 117 49.68 5.58 14.91
CA PRO A 117 50.26 4.26 14.64
C PRO A 117 49.22 3.15 14.79
N THR A 118 49.27 2.17 13.89
CA THR A 118 48.45 0.96 13.97
C THR A 118 49.16 -0.07 14.86
N THR A 119 48.50 -0.48 15.95
CA THR A 119 49.01 -1.49 16.89
C THR A 119 48.14 -2.74 16.97
N GLN A 120 46.96 -2.68 16.35
CA GLN A 120 45.94 -3.73 16.36
C GLN A 120 45.40 -3.95 14.95
N ALA A 121 44.60 -4.99 14.73
CA ALA A 121 43.91 -5.24 13.47
C ALA A 121 42.43 -5.51 13.73
N TRP A 122 41.56 -5.10 12.81
CA TRP A 122 40.14 -5.42 12.91
C TRP A 122 39.90 -6.93 12.84
N ASN A 123 39.09 -7.39 13.77
CA ASN A 123 38.54 -8.73 13.83
C ASN A 123 37.18 -8.66 14.53
N TRP A 124 36.53 -9.81 14.70
CA TRP A 124 35.20 -9.85 15.29
C TRP A 124 35.17 -9.41 16.76
N ASP A 125 36.21 -9.69 17.53
CA ASP A 125 36.28 -9.24 18.93
C ASP A 125 36.39 -7.71 19.03
N TRP A 126 37.12 -7.07 18.12
CA TRP A 126 37.15 -5.61 18.02
C TRP A 126 35.83 -5.02 17.55
N GLU A 127 35.08 -5.72 16.69
CA GLU A 127 33.73 -5.32 16.29
C GLU A 127 32.78 -5.34 17.50
N LYS A 128 32.84 -6.38 18.34
CA LYS A 128 32.07 -6.44 19.60
C LYS A 128 32.45 -5.34 20.59
N LYS A 129 33.76 -5.04 20.72
CA LYS A 129 34.24 -3.93 21.57
C LYS A 129 33.77 -2.58 21.03
N TYR A 130 33.72 -2.41 19.72
CA TYR A 130 33.16 -1.20 19.09
C TYR A 130 31.67 -1.07 19.40
N ALA A 131 30.91 -2.16 19.28
CA ALA A 131 29.50 -2.18 19.61
C ALA A 131 29.22 -1.83 21.09
N GLN A 132 30.01 -2.40 22.00
CA GLN A 132 29.95 -2.06 23.43
C GLN A 132 30.28 -0.59 23.67
N TRP A 133 31.36 -0.08 23.06
CA TRP A 133 31.75 1.32 23.19
C TRP A 133 30.65 2.28 22.72
N LEU A 134 29.97 1.97 21.60
CA LEU A 134 28.82 2.75 21.14
C LEU A 134 27.70 2.78 22.19
N THR A 135 27.36 1.63 22.76
CA THR A 135 26.29 1.53 23.77
C THR A 135 26.62 2.38 25.00
N GLU A 136 27.88 2.38 25.43
CA GLU A 136 28.33 3.05 26.65
C GLU A 136 28.62 4.55 26.47
N ASN A 137 29.05 4.97 25.27
CA ASN A 137 29.61 6.30 25.05
C ASN A 137 28.84 7.14 24.04
N MET A 138 28.12 6.52 23.10
CA MET A 138 27.43 7.24 22.03
C MET A 138 26.00 7.58 22.45
N ASN A 139 25.83 8.79 22.99
CA ASN A 139 24.57 9.38 23.38
C ASN A 139 24.20 10.57 22.46
N THR A 140 23.02 11.15 22.64
CA THR A 140 22.51 12.20 21.75
C THR A 140 23.36 13.49 21.78
N ASP A 141 24.04 13.79 22.89
CA ASP A 141 24.90 14.97 23.02
C ASP A 141 26.38 14.74 22.67
N PHE A 142 26.76 13.52 22.25
CA PHE A 142 28.17 13.15 22.03
C PHE A 142 28.93 14.14 21.13
N TYR A 143 28.42 14.41 19.93
CA TYR A 143 29.10 15.30 18.98
C TYR A 143 29.02 16.78 19.38
N GLN A 144 27.94 17.19 20.06
CA GLN A 144 27.83 18.54 20.64
C GLN A 144 28.90 18.76 21.71
N LYS A 145 29.04 17.80 22.64
CA LYS A 145 30.04 17.80 23.71
C LYS A 145 31.47 17.94 23.17
N TYR A 146 31.79 17.24 22.08
CA TYR A 146 33.11 17.28 21.46
C TYR A 146 33.23 18.24 20.28
N LYS A 147 32.25 19.11 20.05
CA LYS A 147 32.22 20.12 18.97
C LYS A 147 32.58 19.54 17.60
N ILE A 148 31.99 18.41 17.24
CA ILE A 148 32.15 17.79 15.92
C ILE A 148 30.89 18.14 15.12
N ALA A 149 31.09 18.74 13.94
CA ALA A 149 29.99 18.93 13.01
C ALA A 149 29.74 17.61 12.28
N THR A 150 28.47 17.18 12.23
CA THR A 150 28.06 15.93 11.59
C THR A 150 26.82 16.13 10.73
N ASP A 151 26.77 15.53 9.55
CA ASP A 151 25.55 15.14 8.84
C ASP A 151 25.19 13.66 9.08
N CYS A 152 24.25 13.11 8.31
CA CYS A 152 23.73 11.76 8.49
C CYS A 152 24.83 10.68 8.35
N ALA A 153 25.66 10.75 7.31
CA ALA A 153 26.71 9.77 7.05
C ALA A 153 27.90 9.94 8.00
N ASP A 154 28.17 11.18 8.39
CA ASP A 154 29.27 11.53 9.29
C ASP A 154 29.21 10.78 10.62
N VAL A 155 28.01 10.50 11.14
CA VAL A 155 27.82 9.77 12.40
C VAL A 155 28.46 8.38 12.35
N ALA A 156 28.30 7.65 11.24
CA ALA A 156 28.86 6.31 11.10
C ALA A 156 30.39 6.36 10.92
N TYR A 157 30.89 7.27 10.06
CA TYR A 157 32.32 7.43 9.80
C TYR A 157 33.08 7.87 11.05
N SER A 158 32.61 8.94 11.70
CA SER A 158 33.31 9.53 12.84
C SER A 158 33.31 8.61 14.06
N ALA A 159 32.20 7.91 14.34
CA ALA A 159 32.16 6.89 15.38
C ALA A 159 33.23 5.81 15.17
N ARG A 160 33.34 5.29 13.94
CA ARG A 160 34.32 4.27 13.58
C ARG A 160 35.76 4.77 13.70
N TRP A 161 36.05 5.96 13.19
CA TRP A 161 37.38 6.57 13.25
C TRP A 161 37.82 6.93 14.67
N ILE A 162 36.92 7.46 15.49
CA ILE A 162 37.19 7.76 16.90
C ILE A 162 37.54 6.47 17.65
N PHE A 163 36.72 5.41 17.51
CA PHE A 163 37.02 4.14 18.15
C PHE A 163 38.34 3.54 17.66
N ALA A 164 38.62 3.61 16.35
CA ALA A 164 39.87 3.11 15.79
C ALA A 164 41.08 3.85 16.36
N ARG A 165 41.00 5.18 16.47
CA ARG A 165 42.04 6.02 17.06
C ARG A 165 42.27 5.75 18.55
N ILE A 166 41.20 5.49 19.31
CA ILE A 166 41.31 5.13 20.74
C ILE A 166 42.10 3.83 20.92
N ASN A 167 41.90 2.86 20.02
CA ASN A 167 42.39 1.49 20.19
C ASN A 167 43.59 1.13 19.28
N GLY A 168 44.14 2.09 18.53
CA GLY A 168 45.25 1.84 17.61
C GLY A 168 44.89 0.86 16.48
N LEU A 169 43.64 0.86 16.05
CA LEU A 169 43.17 0.07 14.89
C LEU A 169 43.40 0.85 13.59
N PRO A 170 43.54 0.14 12.46
CA PRO A 170 43.58 0.80 11.16
C PRO A 170 42.21 1.42 10.84
N ALA A 171 42.21 2.54 10.15
CA ALA A 171 41.00 3.13 9.58
C ALA A 171 41.25 3.40 8.09
N ALA A 172 40.28 3.10 7.23
CA ALA A 172 40.30 3.47 5.82
C ALA A 172 38.88 3.65 5.31
N ASN A 173 38.67 4.67 4.49
CA ASN A 173 37.42 4.93 3.79
C ASN A 173 37.72 5.58 2.44
N ARG A 174 36.84 5.34 1.46
CA ARG A 174 36.94 6.04 0.17
C ARG A 174 36.54 7.50 0.37
N ILE A 175 37.11 8.40 -0.42
CA ILE A 175 36.67 9.79 -0.49
C ILE A 175 35.87 10.04 -1.77
N SER A 176 34.97 11.02 -1.73
CA SER A 176 34.12 11.44 -2.85
C SER A 176 34.95 11.83 -4.08
N GLY A 177 34.35 11.69 -5.26
CA GLY A 177 35.00 12.01 -6.53
C GLY A 177 35.91 10.88 -6.99
N SER A 178 37.17 10.88 -6.51
CA SER A 178 38.18 9.93 -6.95
C SER A 178 38.01 8.49 -6.45
N GLY A 179 37.29 8.27 -5.35
CA GLY A 179 37.17 6.94 -4.72
C GLY A 179 38.47 6.43 -4.08
N VAL A 180 39.53 7.25 -4.00
CA VAL A 180 40.81 6.93 -3.36
C VAL A 180 40.61 6.66 -1.88
N LEU A 181 41.42 5.78 -1.28
CA LEU A 181 41.36 5.52 0.16
C LEU A 181 42.09 6.58 0.95
N MET A 182 41.36 7.25 1.84
CA MET A 182 41.93 7.95 2.99
C MET A 182 42.09 6.94 4.13
N THR A 183 43.29 6.88 4.71
CA THR A 183 43.63 5.95 5.79
C THR A 183 44.23 6.66 6.99
N ASN A 184 44.43 5.93 8.10
CA ASN A 184 45.23 6.43 9.21
C ASN A 184 46.73 6.63 8.88
N GLN A 185 47.17 6.25 7.67
CA GLN A 185 48.50 6.48 7.09
C GLN A 185 48.49 7.55 5.98
N SER A 186 47.41 8.33 5.90
CA SER A 186 47.27 9.45 4.98
C SER A 186 47.47 10.74 5.74
N MET A 187 48.57 11.44 5.50
CA MET A 187 48.93 12.66 6.24
C MET A 187 49.19 13.81 5.28
N ARG A 188 48.39 14.87 5.40
CA ARG A 188 48.66 16.12 4.69
C ARG A 188 49.87 16.86 5.29
N PRO A 189 50.66 17.58 4.47
CA PRO A 189 51.77 18.40 4.95
C PRO A 189 51.39 19.34 6.11
N GLU A 190 50.25 20.02 6.02
CA GLU A 190 49.77 20.95 7.03
C GLU A 190 49.42 20.28 8.37
N TRP A 191 49.17 18.96 8.40
CA TRP A 191 48.84 18.22 9.62
C TRP A 191 50.07 17.72 10.37
N GLN A 192 51.22 17.61 9.70
CA GLN A 192 52.44 17.04 10.27
C GLN A 192 52.87 17.79 11.54
N ASN A 193 52.74 19.12 11.53
CA ASN A 193 53.13 19.99 12.64
C ASN A 193 52.02 20.24 13.67
N LEU A 194 50.83 19.65 13.49
CA LEU A 194 49.74 19.80 14.46
C LEU A 194 50.05 18.99 15.74
N PRO A 195 49.76 19.53 16.93
CA PRO A 195 49.93 18.81 18.19
C PRO A 195 49.11 17.52 18.25
N THR A 196 49.73 16.47 18.77
CA THR A 196 49.07 15.20 19.10
C THR A 196 48.79 15.11 20.60
N ALA A 197 47.81 14.29 20.98
CA ALA A 197 47.47 14.05 22.38
C ALA A 197 47.05 12.59 22.59
N LYS A 198 47.10 12.12 23.85
CA LYS A 198 46.62 10.78 24.19
C LYS A 198 45.11 10.68 23.97
N ASN A 199 44.37 11.68 24.46
CA ASN A 199 42.93 11.79 24.27
C ASN A 199 42.64 12.25 22.85
N TRP A 200 41.78 11.51 22.13
CA TRP A 200 41.48 11.79 20.73
C TRP A 200 40.87 13.19 20.50
N TYR A 201 40.10 13.71 21.47
CA TYR A 201 39.42 15.00 21.34
C TYR A 201 40.35 16.20 21.56
N GLU A 202 41.55 15.98 22.13
CA GLU A 202 42.62 16.98 22.29
C GLU A 202 43.66 16.88 21.18
N ASP A 203 43.68 15.78 20.43
CA ASP A 203 44.62 15.51 19.35
C ASP A 203 44.24 16.32 18.10
N LYS A 204 44.83 17.52 17.95
CA LYS A 204 44.53 18.45 16.87
C LYS A 204 44.82 17.85 15.49
N ARG A 205 45.84 16.99 15.39
CA ARG A 205 46.16 16.28 14.15
C ARG A 205 45.04 15.31 13.77
N PHE A 206 44.62 14.46 14.69
CA PHE A 206 43.49 13.56 14.45
C PHE A 206 42.21 14.32 14.12
N ARG A 207 41.92 15.42 14.83
CA ARG A 207 40.74 16.25 14.59
C ARG A 207 40.73 16.90 13.20
N ALA A 208 41.88 17.37 12.72
CA ALA A 208 42.01 17.90 11.36
C ALA A 208 41.73 16.83 10.30
N ALA A 209 42.33 15.64 10.46
CA ALA A 209 42.09 14.52 9.55
C ALA A 209 40.64 14.03 9.59
N LEU A 210 40.04 13.92 10.78
CA LEU A 210 38.64 13.54 10.92
C LEU A 210 37.73 14.56 10.22
N ASN A 211 37.95 15.86 10.43
CA ASN A 211 37.15 16.88 9.76
C ASN A 211 37.24 16.80 8.23
N TYR A 212 38.46 16.57 7.71
CA TYR A 212 38.66 16.38 6.28
C TYR A 212 37.90 15.16 5.73
N LEU A 213 37.96 14.01 6.42
CA LEU A 213 37.20 12.83 6.02
C LEU A 213 35.70 13.14 5.89
N LEU A 214 35.14 13.81 6.90
CA LEU A 214 33.72 14.15 6.94
C LEU A 214 33.33 15.19 5.87
N ASP A 215 34.25 16.06 5.43
CA ASP A 215 34.00 16.96 4.30
C ASP A 215 34.04 16.25 2.94
N MET A 216 34.78 15.13 2.87
CA MET A 216 35.08 14.38 1.66
C MET A 216 34.34 13.03 1.57
N THR A 217 33.33 12.82 2.41
CA THR A 217 32.48 11.62 2.39
C THR A 217 31.01 12.02 2.44
N TYR A 218 30.13 11.10 2.05
CA TYR A 218 28.68 11.27 2.11
C TYR A 218 28.00 9.89 1.97
N THR A 219 26.67 9.85 2.05
CA THR A 219 25.89 8.60 2.12
C THR A 219 26.21 7.60 1.00
N HIS A 220 26.44 8.04 -0.26
CA HIS A 220 26.76 7.10 -1.35
C HIS A 220 28.15 6.48 -1.20
N VAL A 221 29.12 7.22 -0.65
CA VAL A 221 30.45 6.69 -0.37
C VAL A 221 30.35 5.65 0.76
N LEU A 222 29.52 5.92 1.77
CA LEU A 222 29.30 4.97 2.87
C LEU A 222 28.72 3.66 2.38
N MET A 223 27.78 3.70 1.42
CA MET A 223 27.24 2.49 0.78
C MET A 223 28.35 1.65 0.13
N ARG A 224 29.33 2.28 -0.54
CA ARG A 224 30.48 1.59 -1.17
C ARG A 224 31.50 1.06 -0.15
N ASP A 225 31.60 1.72 1.01
CA ASP A 225 32.47 1.33 2.11
C ASP A 225 31.82 0.35 3.09
N SER A 226 30.64 -0.17 2.75
CA SER A 226 29.85 -1.03 3.62
C SER A 226 29.46 -2.34 2.97
N TYR A 227 29.07 -3.31 3.80
CA TYR A 227 28.54 -4.60 3.38
C TYR A 227 27.22 -4.92 4.08
N PRO A 228 26.29 -5.62 3.42
CA PRO A 228 25.02 -6.02 3.99
C PRO A 228 25.20 -7.18 4.98
N ILE A 229 24.41 -7.15 6.05
CA ILE A 229 24.48 -8.14 7.13
C ILE A 229 23.24 -9.03 7.17
N ALA A 230 23.39 -10.20 7.80
CA ALA A 230 22.29 -11.05 8.23
C ALA A 230 21.50 -10.37 9.37
N ILE A 231 20.18 -10.39 9.27
CA ILE A 231 19.27 -9.85 10.27
C ILE A 231 18.99 -10.94 11.31
N THR A 232 19.99 -11.19 12.15
CA THR A 232 19.96 -12.21 13.21
C THR A 232 20.50 -11.63 14.52
N PRO A 233 20.08 -12.14 15.68
CA PRO A 233 20.58 -11.68 16.99
C PRO A 233 22.10 -11.59 17.10
N ASP A 234 22.83 -12.56 16.53
CA ASP A 234 24.29 -12.61 16.62
C ASP A 234 24.99 -11.59 15.70
N ASN A 235 24.34 -11.23 14.59
CA ASN A 235 24.91 -10.36 13.58
C ASN A 235 24.35 -8.95 13.60
N PHE A 236 23.26 -8.65 14.31
CA PHE A 236 22.68 -7.31 14.43
C PHE A 236 23.04 -6.71 15.79
N MET A 237 24.07 -5.86 15.82
CA MET A 237 24.59 -5.25 17.05
C MET A 237 24.91 -3.77 16.80
N PRO A 238 25.13 -2.95 17.85
CA PRO A 238 25.53 -1.56 17.67
C PRO A 238 26.74 -1.42 16.74
N GLY A 239 26.71 -0.40 15.88
CA GLY A 239 27.69 -0.22 14.80
C GLY A 239 27.18 -0.64 13.43
N VAL A 240 26.05 -1.38 13.37
CA VAL A 240 25.24 -1.49 12.16
C VAL A 240 24.67 -0.12 11.82
N HIS A 241 24.59 0.22 10.55
CA HIS A 241 23.89 1.41 10.08
C HIS A 241 22.82 1.05 9.06
N HIS A 242 21.66 1.69 9.17
CA HIS A 242 20.64 1.68 8.14
C HIS A 242 20.94 2.81 7.16
N LEU A 243 20.99 2.48 5.88
CA LEU A 243 21.28 3.42 4.80
C LEU A 243 20.12 3.41 3.82
N ASP A 244 19.73 4.58 3.32
CA ASP A 244 18.64 4.71 2.36
C ASP A 244 18.98 5.74 1.25
N LEU A 245 19.26 5.29 0.03
CA LEU A 245 19.57 6.09 -1.18
C LEU A 245 18.35 6.16 -2.12
N ARG A 246 17.17 6.50 -1.59
CA ARG A 246 15.99 6.67 -2.47
C ARG A 246 16.25 7.74 -3.52
N GLU A 247 15.50 7.67 -4.62
CA GLU A 247 15.57 8.65 -5.73
C GLU A 247 15.59 10.09 -5.22
N VAL A 248 14.94 10.37 -4.09
CA VAL A 248 14.82 11.70 -3.52
C VAL A 248 15.79 12.04 -2.38
N SER A 249 16.55 11.12 -1.79
CA SER A 249 17.46 11.45 -0.68
C SER A 249 18.35 10.26 -0.27
N GLY A 250 19.63 10.52 -0.01
CA GLY A 250 20.49 9.69 0.84
C GLY A 250 20.26 9.97 2.33
N HIS A 251 20.06 8.94 3.16
CA HIS A 251 20.00 9.06 4.61
C HIS A 251 20.78 7.92 5.29
N THR A 252 21.38 8.20 6.44
CA THR A 252 22.13 7.22 7.25
C THR A 252 21.73 7.32 8.72
N GLN A 253 21.54 6.16 9.35
CA GLN A 253 21.14 6.03 10.75
C GLN A 253 22.01 4.97 11.41
N LEU A 254 22.70 5.30 12.51
CA LEU A 254 23.59 4.38 13.20
C LEU A 254 22.85 3.67 14.33
N VAL A 255 22.77 2.34 14.28
CA VAL A 255 22.30 1.53 15.41
C VAL A 255 23.33 1.65 16.53
N HIS A 256 22.95 2.24 17.65
CA HIS A 256 23.87 2.47 18.79
C HIS A 256 23.49 1.65 20.03
N ARG A 257 22.26 1.12 20.08
CA ARG A 257 21.79 0.21 21.13
C ARG A 257 21.04 -0.95 20.50
N VAL A 258 21.30 -2.15 21.01
CA VAL A 258 20.53 -3.36 20.73
C VAL A 258 20.29 -4.04 22.06
N ASP A 259 19.02 -4.27 22.39
CA ASP A 259 18.61 -4.98 23.59
C ASP A 259 17.53 -5.99 23.19
N LEU A 260 17.92 -7.26 23.16
CA LEU A 260 17.04 -8.37 22.80
C LEU A 260 16.48 -9.08 24.04
N SER A 261 16.72 -8.54 25.24
CA SER A 261 16.15 -9.09 26.48
C SER A 261 14.62 -8.98 26.46
N ASP A 262 13.94 -9.84 27.21
CA ASP A 262 12.48 -9.77 27.35
C ASP A 262 12.02 -8.45 28.00
N THR A 263 12.90 -7.84 28.81
CA THR A 263 12.69 -6.53 29.43
C THR A 263 12.87 -5.35 28.50
N ALA A 264 13.54 -5.55 27.35
CA ALA A 264 13.78 -4.50 26.37
C ALA A 264 12.47 -3.98 25.77
N PHE A 265 12.34 -2.66 25.77
CA PHE A 265 11.20 -1.96 25.19
C PHE A 265 11.11 -2.18 23.67
N VAL A 266 12.23 -2.00 22.98
CA VAL A 266 12.39 -2.24 21.54
C VAL A 266 13.74 -2.95 21.28
N PRO A 267 13.82 -3.83 20.26
CA PRO A 267 15.03 -4.60 19.93
C PRO A 267 16.28 -3.76 19.68
N TYR A 268 16.13 -2.59 19.08
CA TYR A 268 17.26 -1.69 18.79
C TYR A 268 16.80 -0.23 18.74
N LEU A 269 17.75 0.68 18.90
CA LEU A 269 17.59 2.11 18.67
C LEU A 269 18.67 2.62 17.73
N ILE A 270 18.32 3.62 16.92
CA ILE A 270 19.24 4.32 16.04
C ILE A 270 19.51 5.72 16.56
N ILE A 271 20.66 6.28 16.20
CA ILE A 271 20.96 7.70 16.30
C ILE A 271 21.26 8.25 14.90
N GLN A 272 20.91 9.50 14.67
CA GLN A 272 21.12 10.16 13.40
C GLN A 272 21.36 11.66 13.59
N SER A 273 22.14 12.25 12.69
CA SER A 273 22.20 13.70 12.48
C SER A 273 21.28 14.08 11.31
N THR A 274 21.30 15.34 10.90
CA THR A 274 20.58 15.84 9.72
C THR A 274 21.52 16.62 8.81
N THR A 275 21.10 16.94 7.58
CA THR A 275 21.78 17.91 6.75
C THR A 275 21.36 19.35 7.10
N PRO A 276 22.20 20.35 6.77
CA PRO A 276 23.62 20.23 6.40
C PRO A 276 24.49 19.81 7.61
N ARG A 277 25.78 19.51 7.41
CA ARG A 277 26.73 19.20 8.48
C ARG A 277 26.88 20.37 9.48
N LYS A 278 26.48 20.21 10.75
CA LYS A 278 26.66 21.21 11.84
C LYS A 278 26.87 20.52 13.20
N VAL A 279 27.38 21.25 14.18
CA VAL A 279 27.47 20.77 15.58
C VAL A 279 26.07 20.79 16.18
N ARG A 280 25.53 19.63 16.56
CA ARG A 280 24.18 19.50 17.12
C ARG A 280 24.03 18.27 17.99
N THR A 281 22.93 18.24 18.74
CA THR A 281 22.41 17.02 19.37
C THR A 281 21.86 16.10 18.29
N LEU A 282 22.12 14.80 18.41
CA LEU A 282 21.58 13.76 17.54
C LEU A 282 20.14 13.43 17.93
N SER A 283 19.36 12.97 16.95
CA SER A 283 18.05 12.36 17.21
C SER A 283 18.24 10.87 17.48
N GLU A 284 17.60 10.36 18.52
CA GLU A 284 17.46 8.93 18.80
C GLU A 284 16.03 8.50 18.50
N SER A 285 15.85 7.36 17.83
CA SER A 285 14.51 6.85 17.49
C SER A 285 14.57 5.38 17.05
N LEU A 286 13.42 4.83 16.65
CA LEU A 286 13.36 3.65 15.78
C LEU A 286 13.56 4.01 14.30
N SER A 287 13.95 3.02 13.50
CA SER A 287 13.93 3.13 12.04
C SER A 287 12.57 2.67 11.51
N TRP A 288 11.77 3.60 11.00
CA TRP A 288 10.40 3.36 10.52
C TRP A 288 10.32 3.09 9.00
N GLY A 289 11.38 2.53 8.41
CA GLY A 289 11.42 2.23 6.97
C GLY A 289 10.41 1.15 6.56
N SER A 290 9.46 1.48 5.67
CA SER A 290 8.44 0.53 5.21
C SER A 290 8.86 -0.31 4.01
N GLU A 291 9.72 0.24 3.16
CA GLU A 291 10.05 -0.36 1.87
C GLU A 291 10.98 -1.57 2.03
N GLN A 292 10.69 -2.62 1.27
CA GLN A 292 11.58 -3.76 1.08
C GLN A 292 12.96 -3.25 0.65
N ALA A 293 14.01 -3.77 1.29
CA ALA A 293 15.35 -3.30 0.96
C ALA A 293 15.73 -3.72 -0.47
N LYS A 294 16.40 -2.81 -1.19
CA LYS A 294 16.87 -2.96 -2.57
C LYS A 294 18.39 -2.86 -2.59
N LYS A 295 19.03 -3.86 -3.19
CA LYS A 295 20.49 -3.94 -3.28
C LYS A 295 21.07 -2.68 -3.92
N GLY A 296 22.06 -2.07 -3.26
CA GLY A 296 22.73 -0.85 -3.72
C GLY A 296 21.92 0.44 -3.53
N GLN A 297 20.72 0.37 -2.98
CA GLN A 297 19.91 1.54 -2.65
C GLN A 297 19.76 1.69 -1.14
N ASN A 298 19.34 0.65 -0.42
CA ASN A 298 19.12 0.76 1.02
C ASN A 298 19.41 -0.55 1.75
N GLY A 299 19.34 -0.54 3.08
CA GLY A 299 19.51 -1.74 3.91
C GLY A 299 20.29 -1.50 5.20
N PHE A 300 20.39 -2.55 6.01
CA PHE A 300 21.23 -2.60 7.21
C PHE A 300 22.61 -3.15 6.86
N LEU A 301 23.62 -2.32 7.09
CA LEU A 301 24.98 -2.53 6.63
C LEU A 301 25.98 -2.36 7.78
N ARG A 302 27.24 -2.74 7.53
CA ARG A 302 28.40 -2.42 8.37
C ARG A 302 29.56 -1.94 7.53
N ILE A 303 30.45 -1.15 8.11
CA ILE A 303 31.66 -0.66 7.44
C ILE A 303 32.65 -1.81 7.22
N LEU A 304 33.24 -1.87 6.03
CA LEU A 304 34.29 -2.83 5.65
C LEU A 304 35.54 -2.67 6.52
N TRP A 305 36.22 -3.78 6.82
CA TRP A 305 37.46 -3.71 7.58
C TRP A 305 38.64 -3.28 6.71
N PRO A 306 39.43 -2.28 7.13
CA PRO A 306 40.72 -2.03 6.50
C PRO A 306 41.72 -3.12 6.87
N LYS A 307 42.38 -3.68 5.84
CA LYS A 307 43.49 -4.63 5.98
C LYS A 307 44.73 -4.08 5.32
N VAL A 308 45.87 -4.33 5.93
CA VAL A 308 47.17 -4.05 5.32
C VAL A 308 47.61 -5.30 4.54
N LYS A 309 47.71 -5.20 3.22
CA LYS A 309 48.21 -6.26 2.32
C LYS A 309 49.42 -5.72 1.58
N ASN A 310 50.58 -6.37 1.71
CA ASN A 310 51.83 -5.95 1.06
C ASN A 310 52.24 -4.49 1.34
N GLY A 311 51.98 -3.99 2.55
CA GLY A 311 52.29 -2.62 2.94
C GLY A 311 51.31 -1.57 2.43
N THR A 312 50.29 -1.94 1.65
CA THR A 312 49.21 -1.04 1.24
C THR A 312 47.92 -1.37 1.98
N TYR A 313 47.08 -0.36 2.18
CA TYR A 313 45.76 -0.55 2.75
C TYR A 313 44.79 -0.97 1.65
N ALA A 314 43.92 -1.92 1.97
CA ALA A 314 42.77 -2.26 1.16
C ALA A 314 41.56 -2.53 2.06
N LEU A 315 40.36 -2.33 1.54
CA LEU A 315 39.15 -2.77 2.23
C LEU A 315 38.95 -4.27 2.01
N GLU A 316 38.53 -4.98 3.05
CA GLU A 316 38.18 -6.39 2.93
C GLU A 316 36.96 -6.57 2.02
N LYS A 317 36.90 -7.70 1.30
CA LYS A 317 35.75 -8.00 0.45
C LYS A 317 34.51 -8.29 1.29
N PRO A 318 33.30 -7.86 0.88
CA PRO A 318 32.05 -8.12 1.60
C PRO A 318 31.87 -9.58 2.00
N GLU A 319 32.18 -10.54 1.12
CA GLU A 319 31.98 -11.98 1.34
C GLU A 319 32.85 -12.55 2.46
N ASN A 320 33.95 -11.86 2.79
CA ASN A 320 34.88 -12.26 3.85
C ASN A 320 34.53 -11.61 5.19
N MET A 321 33.53 -10.73 5.23
CA MET A 321 33.12 -10.03 6.43
C MET A 321 32.18 -10.87 7.30
N PRO A 322 32.29 -10.78 8.64
CA PRO A 322 31.43 -11.54 9.54
C PRO A 322 29.97 -11.10 9.39
N GLY A 323 29.09 -12.08 9.26
CA GLY A 323 27.66 -11.85 9.14
C GLY A 323 27.20 -11.33 7.77
N TYR A 324 28.05 -11.35 6.73
CA TYR A 324 27.64 -10.97 5.38
C TYR A 324 26.43 -11.80 4.92
N SER A 325 25.37 -11.12 4.47
CA SER A 325 24.18 -11.76 3.91
C SER A 325 23.46 -10.82 2.95
N LEU A 326 22.87 -11.39 1.90
CA LEU A 326 22.00 -10.68 0.96
C LEU A 326 20.52 -10.93 1.26
N GLU A 327 20.18 -11.61 2.36
CA GLU A 327 18.80 -12.01 2.68
C GLU A 327 17.81 -10.86 2.70
N GLN A 328 18.23 -9.68 3.18
CA GLN A 328 17.39 -8.49 3.26
C GLN A 328 16.99 -7.94 1.90
N TYR A 329 17.60 -8.42 0.80
CA TYR A 329 17.26 -8.06 -0.57
C TYR A 329 16.43 -9.12 -1.29
N ALA A 330 16.20 -10.26 -0.65
CA ALA A 330 15.42 -11.32 -1.25
C ALA A 330 13.94 -10.87 -1.39
N PRO A 331 13.27 -11.17 -2.52
CA PRO A 331 11.86 -10.80 -2.71
C PRO A 331 10.92 -11.36 -1.64
N ASP A 332 11.32 -12.45 -0.98
CA ASP A 332 10.61 -13.15 0.09
C ASP A 332 11.13 -12.81 1.50
N PHE A 333 11.96 -11.76 1.64
CA PHE A 333 12.43 -11.31 2.95
C PHE A 333 11.26 -10.89 3.84
N ILE A 334 10.33 -10.09 3.31
CA ILE A 334 9.05 -9.78 3.94
C ILE A 334 8.12 -10.96 3.73
N THR A 335 7.82 -11.68 4.81
CA THR A 335 7.09 -12.96 4.76
C THR A 335 5.58 -12.79 4.70
N GLU A 336 5.05 -11.64 5.12
CA GLU A 336 3.63 -11.32 5.09
C GLU A 336 3.36 -10.16 4.16
N LYS A 337 2.36 -10.32 3.30
CA LYS A 337 1.86 -9.25 2.42
C LYS A 337 1.49 -8.02 3.26
N ASP A 338 1.91 -6.85 2.80
CA ASP A 338 1.66 -5.55 3.42
C ASP A 338 2.39 -5.31 4.77
N ARG A 339 3.22 -6.26 5.26
CA ARG A 339 4.06 -6.01 6.43
C ARG A 339 5.19 -5.04 6.06
N PRO A 340 5.38 -3.95 6.82
CA PRO A 340 6.46 -3.01 6.56
C PRO A 340 7.82 -3.62 6.92
N ASN A 341 8.86 -3.30 6.15
CA ASN A 341 10.21 -3.85 6.30
C ASN A 341 10.77 -3.69 7.73
N PHE A 342 10.57 -2.53 8.37
CA PHE A 342 11.05 -2.34 9.74
C PHE A 342 10.46 -3.36 10.72
N LEU A 343 9.18 -3.71 10.57
CA LEU A 343 8.52 -4.67 11.45
C LEU A 343 9.04 -6.09 11.21
N GLU A 344 9.30 -6.46 9.95
CA GLU A 344 9.95 -7.72 9.61
C GLU A 344 11.32 -7.84 10.30
N VAL A 345 12.13 -6.78 10.25
CA VAL A 345 13.42 -6.73 10.94
C VAL A 345 13.26 -6.89 12.45
N LEU A 346 12.31 -6.17 13.08
CA LEU A 346 12.07 -6.28 14.51
C LEU A 346 11.64 -7.69 14.93
N LEU A 347 10.77 -8.34 14.15
CA LEU A 347 10.28 -9.70 14.43
C LEU A 347 11.35 -10.77 14.24
N ARG A 348 12.28 -10.59 13.28
CA ARG A 348 13.43 -11.48 13.12
C ARG A 348 14.41 -11.38 14.29
N LEU A 349 14.59 -10.18 14.84
CA LEU A 349 15.46 -9.96 16.00
C LEU A 349 14.79 -10.38 17.32
N LYS A 350 13.49 -10.14 17.48
CA LYS A 350 12.71 -10.46 18.67
C LYS A 350 11.32 -10.96 18.27
N PRO A 351 11.14 -12.28 18.05
CA PRO A 351 9.86 -12.85 17.63
C PRO A 351 8.70 -12.60 18.61
N ASN A 352 9.01 -12.52 19.91
CA ASN A 352 8.05 -12.23 20.98
C ASN A 352 7.94 -10.72 21.26
N LEU A 353 7.75 -9.92 20.21
CA LEU A 353 7.70 -8.46 20.31
C LEU A 353 6.47 -8.00 21.11
N ASN A 354 6.67 -7.09 22.06
CA ASN A 354 5.57 -6.44 22.76
C ASN A 354 5.03 -5.28 21.92
N PHE A 355 3.99 -5.54 21.12
CA PHE A 355 3.41 -4.55 20.20
C PHE A 355 2.86 -3.30 20.91
N VAL A 356 2.30 -3.43 22.11
CA VAL A 356 1.80 -2.28 22.89
C VAL A 356 2.93 -1.30 23.19
N THR A 357 4.07 -1.86 23.55
CA THR A 357 5.30 -1.16 23.92
C THR A 357 5.92 -0.51 22.68
N LEU A 358 6.03 -1.26 21.57
CA LEU A 358 6.47 -0.74 20.28
C LEU A 358 5.64 0.47 19.81
N VAL A 359 4.31 0.37 19.88
CA VAL A 359 3.42 1.45 19.44
C VAL A 359 3.54 2.67 20.33
N LYS A 360 3.69 2.50 21.65
CA LYS A 360 4.01 3.62 22.55
C LYS A 360 5.32 4.30 22.15
N SER A 361 6.37 3.51 21.87
CA SER A 361 7.66 4.02 21.37
C SER A 361 7.47 4.92 20.17
N GLY A 362 6.73 4.45 19.17
CA GLY A 362 6.59 5.19 17.93
C GLY A 362 5.79 6.48 18.08
N TYR A 363 4.81 6.51 18.97
CA TYR A 363 4.13 7.78 19.27
C TYR A 363 5.01 8.73 20.09
N ASP A 364 5.91 8.23 20.94
CA ASP A 364 6.87 9.07 21.65
C ASP A 364 7.95 9.61 20.68
N ASP A 365 8.48 8.78 19.78
CA ASP A 365 9.33 9.21 18.66
C ASP A 365 8.63 10.31 17.84
N LEU A 366 7.35 10.11 17.50
CA LEU A 366 6.57 11.08 16.73
C LEU A 366 6.42 12.42 17.47
N LYS A 367 6.21 12.41 18.80
CA LYS A 367 6.20 13.64 19.61
C LYS A 367 7.55 14.34 19.56
N ASP A 368 8.63 13.60 19.69
CA ASP A 368 9.98 14.17 19.68
C ASP A 368 10.34 14.73 18.30
N MET A 369 9.88 14.10 17.21
CA MET A 369 9.97 14.66 15.87
C MET A 369 9.21 15.99 15.74
N PHE A 370 8.03 16.11 16.34
CA PHE A 370 7.31 17.39 16.40
C PHE A 370 8.06 18.42 17.24
N LYS A 371 8.56 18.09 18.43
CA LYS A 371 9.37 19.02 19.26
C LYS A 371 10.62 19.50 18.54
N ASN A 372 11.36 18.59 17.90
CA ASN A 372 12.56 18.92 17.13
C ASN A 372 12.26 19.85 15.95
N ARG A 373 11.06 19.78 15.39
CA ARG A 373 10.62 20.68 14.32
C ARG A 373 10.38 22.12 14.80
N VAL A 374 10.01 22.33 16.08
CA VAL A 374 9.71 23.66 16.64
C VAL A 374 10.89 24.62 16.45
N GLY A 375 12.08 24.23 16.93
CA GLY A 375 13.26 25.08 16.86
C GLY A 375 13.61 25.51 15.43
N ILE A 376 13.52 24.58 14.47
CA ILE A 376 13.80 24.88 13.05
C ILE A 376 12.75 25.79 12.43
N VAL A 377 11.48 25.64 12.83
CA VAL A 377 10.41 26.52 12.35
C VAL A 377 10.62 27.95 12.83
N GLU A 378 10.93 28.12 14.11
CA GLU A 378 11.15 29.42 14.74
C GLU A 378 12.45 30.09 14.26
N GLU A 379 13.56 29.36 14.30
CA GLU A 379 14.85 29.83 13.82
C GLU A 379 14.78 30.16 12.32
N GLY A 380 14.15 29.30 11.52
CA GLY A 380 14.02 29.50 10.09
C GLY A 380 13.26 30.77 9.72
N TYR A 381 12.14 31.03 10.39
CA TYR A 381 11.39 32.26 10.17
C TYR A 381 12.20 33.51 10.53
N SER A 382 12.97 33.46 11.63
CA SER A 382 13.83 34.59 12.05
C SER A 382 15.02 34.85 11.11
N HIS A 383 15.56 33.81 10.46
CA HIS A 383 16.70 33.91 9.54
C HIS A 383 16.31 34.21 8.09
N CYS A 384 15.01 34.29 7.77
CA CYS A 384 14.48 34.69 6.48
C CYS A 384 13.93 36.14 6.53
N PRO A 385 14.80 37.17 6.65
CA PRO A 385 14.37 38.55 6.78
C PRO A 385 13.49 38.96 5.59
N ASN A 386 12.41 39.69 5.87
CA ASN A 386 11.43 40.12 4.85
C ASN A 386 10.83 39.00 3.99
N ARG A 387 10.84 37.74 4.45
CA ARG A 387 10.31 36.59 3.69
C ARG A 387 11.06 36.36 2.36
N SER A 388 12.36 36.64 2.35
CA SER A 388 13.18 36.61 1.13
C SER A 388 14.15 35.44 1.05
N CYS A 389 13.89 34.33 1.73
CA CYS A 389 14.65 33.11 1.47
C CYS A 389 14.23 32.57 0.09
N ALA A 390 15.04 32.87 -0.92
CA ALA A 390 14.84 32.35 -2.26
C ALA A 390 14.86 30.81 -2.20
N SER A 391 13.93 30.15 -2.91
CA SER A 391 13.76 28.69 -2.88
C SER A 391 14.97 27.89 -3.40
N ASP A 392 15.94 28.57 -4.00
CA ASP A 392 17.22 28.06 -4.50
C ASP A 392 18.42 28.55 -3.67
N GLY A 393 18.19 29.26 -2.56
CA GLY A 393 19.22 29.81 -1.71
C GLY A 393 19.55 28.93 -0.49
N GLN A 394 20.81 28.96 -0.05
CA GLN A 394 21.29 28.19 1.11
C GLN A 394 20.44 28.39 2.38
N LEU A 395 19.92 29.59 2.62
CA LEU A 395 19.06 29.85 3.78
C LEU A 395 17.73 29.09 3.69
N TYR A 396 17.15 28.95 2.50
CA TYR A 396 15.95 28.15 2.31
C TYR A 396 16.26 26.68 2.58
N ASP A 397 17.38 26.18 2.08
CA ASP A 397 17.79 24.78 2.30
C ASP A 397 18.08 24.49 3.78
N ASP A 398 18.73 25.43 4.47
CA ASP A 398 19.08 25.31 5.89
C ASP A 398 17.84 25.27 6.80
N TRP A 399 16.75 25.96 6.41
CA TRP A 399 15.61 26.26 7.29
C TRP A 399 14.25 25.70 6.84
N SER A 400 14.16 25.18 5.62
CA SER A 400 12.99 24.45 5.15
C SER A 400 12.87 23.09 5.86
N THR A 401 11.65 22.54 5.91
CA THR A 401 11.38 21.26 6.58
C THR A 401 10.84 20.12 5.68
N PRO A 402 11.01 20.09 4.35
CA PRO A 402 10.33 19.10 3.51
C PRO A 402 10.71 17.65 3.84
N SER A 403 11.98 17.38 4.14
CA SER A 403 12.45 16.03 4.52
C SER A 403 11.92 15.62 5.90
N ARG A 404 11.95 16.53 6.87
CA ARG A 404 11.41 16.31 8.22
C ARG A 404 9.91 16.04 8.18
N ASP A 405 9.18 16.85 7.41
CA ASP A 405 7.73 16.72 7.27
C ASP A 405 7.32 15.42 6.56
N LYS A 406 8.13 14.96 5.59
CA LYS A 406 7.99 13.64 4.98
C LYS A 406 8.21 12.54 6.01
N HIS A 407 9.29 12.62 6.79
CA HIS A 407 9.62 11.61 7.77
C HIS A 407 8.52 11.49 8.85
N ILE A 408 7.96 12.62 9.30
CA ILE A 408 6.77 12.64 10.18
C ILE A 408 5.59 11.93 9.50
N THR A 409 5.31 12.26 8.23
CA THR A 409 4.21 11.63 7.47
C THR A 409 4.39 10.12 7.35
N GLU A 410 5.59 9.65 7.01
CA GLU A 410 5.91 8.23 6.87
C GLU A 410 5.79 7.50 8.20
N THR A 411 6.24 8.12 9.29
CA THR A 411 6.12 7.58 10.66
C THR A 411 4.66 7.45 11.07
N ILE A 412 3.82 8.46 10.79
CA ILE A 412 2.36 8.38 11.01
C ILE A 412 1.78 7.19 10.26
N GLN A 413 2.11 7.04 8.97
CA GLN A 413 1.61 5.93 8.15
C GLN A 413 2.04 4.57 8.71
N GLN A 414 3.28 4.45 9.20
CA GLN A 414 3.76 3.21 9.82
C GLN A 414 3.00 2.88 11.11
N LEU A 415 2.72 3.88 11.94
CA LEU A 415 1.99 3.67 13.19
C LEU A 415 0.54 3.29 12.94
N GLU A 416 -0.07 3.78 11.87
CA GLU A 416 -1.44 3.43 11.48
C GLU A 416 -1.55 1.99 10.95
N ILE A 417 -0.46 1.36 10.49
CA ILE A 417 -0.49 -0.07 10.10
C ILE A 417 -0.94 -0.93 11.29
N PHE A 418 -0.58 -0.56 12.52
CA PHE A 418 -1.00 -1.30 13.71
C PHE A 418 -2.51 -1.21 14.01
N ASP A 419 -3.22 -0.24 13.43
CA ASP A 419 -4.68 -0.15 13.56
C ASP A 419 -5.39 -1.25 12.74
N TYR A 420 -4.75 -1.71 11.65
CA TYR A 420 -5.32 -2.64 10.66
C TYR A 420 -4.51 -3.94 10.49
N SER A 421 -3.37 -4.06 11.17
CA SER A 421 -2.48 -5.23 11.07
C SER A 421 -3.20 -6.51 11.52
N PRO A 422 -2.90 -7.67 10.90
CA PRO A 422 -3.47 -8.98 11.25
C PRO A 422 -2.91 -9.53 12.59
N LEU A 423 -2.88 -8.69 13.63
CA LEU A 423 -2.51 -9.09 14.98
C LEU A 423 -3.61 -9.96 15.61
N PRO A 424 -3.25 -10.92 16.48
CA PRO A 424 -4.24 -11.64 17.29
C PRO A 424 -5.18 -10.66 18.00
N GLU A 425 -6.49 -10.95 17.99
CA GLU A 425 -7.54 -10.02 18.43
C GLU A 425 -7.26 -9.33 19.77
N LYS A 426 -6.74 -10.09 20.75
CA LYS A 426 -6.36 -9.56 22.06
C LYS A 426 -5.25 -8.51 21.94
N ILE A 427 -4.15 -8.85 21.25
CA ILE A 427 -3.02 -7.96 21.03
C ILE A 427 -3.47 -6.71 20.26
N ARG A 428 -4.30 -6.90 19.23
CA ARG A 428 -4.87 -5.80 18.42
C ARG A 428 -5.63 -4.80 19.29
N LYS A 429 -6.50 -5.28 20.20
CA LYS A 429 -7.23 -4.40 21.13
C LYS A 429 -6.31 -3.65 22.08
N ASP A 430 -5.32 -4.33 22.64
CA ASP A 430 -4.36 -3.71 23.57
C ASP A 430 -3.53 -2.63 22.86
N VAL A 431 -3.12 -2.90 21.61
CA VAL A 431 -2.40 -1.96 20.74
C VAL A 431 -3.27 -0.76 20.39
N GLN A 432 -4.52 -0.97 19.98
CA GLN A 432 -5.46 0.11 19.67
C GLN A 432 -5.75 0.98 20.89
N ALA A 433 -5.89 0.39 22.07
CA ALA A 433 -6.06 1.12 23.32
C ALA A 433 -4.81 1.98 23.65
N ALA A 434 -3.61 1.43 23.47
CA ALA A 434 -2.37 2.17 23.67
C ALA A 434 -2.19 3.31 22.66
N ALA A 435 -2.52 3.07 21.39
CA ALA A 435 -2.50 4.09 20.33
C ALA A 435 -3.48 5.22 20.63
N ALA A 436 -4.71 4.90 21.06
CA ALA A 436 -5.71 5.90 21.44
C ALA A 436 -5.22 6.78 22.60
N LEU A 437 -4.66 6.17 23.64
CA LEU A 437 -4.08 6.91 24.78
C LEU A 437 -2.93 7.83 24.33
N ALA A 438 -2.04 7.34 23.48
CA ALA A 438 -0.92 8.15 22.98
C ALA A 438 -1.40 9.31 22.10
N ARG A 439 -2.37 9.08 21.22
CA ARG A 439 -3.01 10.09 20.36
C ARG A 439 -3.72 11.20 21.16
N ASP A 440 -4.30 10.85 22.32
CA ASP A 440 -4.98 11.82 23.19
C ASP A 440 -4.05 12.61 24.11
N SER A 441 -2.76 12.26 24.18
CA SER A 441 -1.77 13.00 24.96
C SER A 441 -1.36 14.32 24.30
N VAL A 442 -1.02 15.31 25.12
CA VAL A 442 -0.40 16.56 24.66
C VAL A 442 0.97 16.24 24.08
N ALA A 443 1.19 16.64 22.83
CA ALA A 443 2.43 16.41 22.13
C ALA A 443 3.33 17.65 22.12
N LEU A 444 2.72 18.82 22.01
CA LEU A 444 3.41 20.08 21.78
C LEU A 444 2.55 21.26 22.25
N SER A 445 3.19 22.29 22.80
CA SER A 445 2.57 23.58 23.11
C SER A 445 3.13 24.64 22.16
N LEU A 446 2.27 25.34 21.41
CA LEU A 446 2.65 26.43 20.51
C LEU A 446 1.82 27.67 20.85
N ASP A 447 2.46 28.83 20.99
CA ASP A 447 1.79 30.11 21.27
C ASP A 447 0.85 30.09 22.49
N GLY A 448 1.15 29.23 23.48
CA GLY A 448 0.34 29.05 24.69
C GLY A 448 -0.82 28.05 24.57
N ASP A 449 -1.05 27.48 23.38
CA ASP A 449 -2.04 26.44 23.15
C ASP A 449 -1.39 25.04 23.18
N ASP A 450 -2.02 24.12 23.90
CA ASP A 450 -1.62 22.70 23.94
C ASP A 450 -2.28 21.91 22.81
N TYR A 451 -1.47 21.32 21.95
CA TYR A 451 -1.91 20.47 20.85
C TYR A 451 -1.74 18.99 21.18
N LYS A 452 -2.86 18.27 21.11
CA LYS A 452 -2.87 16.81 21.21
C LYS A 452 -2.22 16.18 19.98
N LEU A 453 -1.62 15.01 20.17
CA LEU A 453 -0.97 14.29 19.09
C LEU A 453 -1.92 13.96 17.94
N LYS A 454 -3.18 13.59 18.22
CA LYS A 454 -4.21 13.36 17.19
C LYS A 454 -4.47 14.58 16.30
N THR A 455 -4.41 15.79 16.87
CA THR A 455 -4.61 17.04 16.13
C THR A 455 -3.46 17.28 15.16
N LEU A 456 -2.22 17.04 15.61
CA LEU A 456 -1.03 17.12 14.76
C LEU A 456 -1.04 16.05 13.67
N ILE A 457 -1.40 14.80 14.00
CA ILE A 457 -1.56 13.72 13.02
C ILE A 457 -2.59 14.10 11.95
N PHE A 458 -3.74 14.63 12.36
CA PHE A 458 -4.76 15.11 11.45
C PHE A 458 -4.22 16.21 10.52
N ALA A 459 -3.50 17.19 11.07
CA ALA A 459 -2.89 18.26 10.28
C ALA A 459 -1.89 17.71 9.24
N TRP A 460 -1.06 16.74 9.62
CA TRP A 460 -0.09 16.13 8.71
C TRP A 460 -0.73 15.28 7.62
N LYS A 461 -1.70 14.42 7.98
CA LYS A 461 -2.43 13.59 7.01
C LYS A 461 -3.14 14.41 5.96
N ASN A 462 -3.61 15.61 6.32
CA ASN A 462 -4.28 16.53 5.42
C ASN A 462 -3.34 17.61 4.83
N LYS A 463 -2.02 17.46 5.03
CA LYS A 463 -0.98 18.38 4.53
C LYS A 463 -1.25 19.85 4.89
N MET A 464 -1.78 20.10 6.09
CA MET A 464 -2.13 21.44 6.56
C MET A 464 -0.89 22.30 6.87
N PHE A 465 0.25 21.67 7.12
CA PHE A 465 1.52 22.31 7.41
C PHE A 465 2.17 22.92 6.16
N SER A 466 3.14 23.80 6.38
CA SER A 466 4.05 24.30 5.34
C SER A 466 5.51 24.01 5.69
N SER A 467 6.28 23.61 4.68
CA SER A 467 7.72 23.40 4.79
C SER A 467 8.54 24.63 4.44
N ASP A 468 7.91 25.68 3.91
CA ASP A 468 8.55 26.92 3.46
C ASP A 468 8.98 27.78 4.66
N PRO A 469 10.27 28.12 4.82
CA PRO A 469 10.73 28.95 5.93
C PRO A 469 10.27 30.41 5.84
N ASN A 470 9.73 30.87 4.71
CA ASN A 470 9.15 32.20 4.57
C ASN A 470 7.72 32.30 5.13
N ASP A 471 7.05 31.15 5.32
CA ASP A 471 5.72 31.10 5.94
C ASP A 471 5.82 31.35 7.45
N GLU A 472 4.85 32.08 8.00
CA GLU A 472 4.77 32.35 9.44
C GLU A 472 4.74 31.05 10.25
N PRO A 473 5.31 31.01 11.48
CA PRO A 473 5.35 29.79 12.28
C PRO A 473 4.00 29.07 12.38
N GLY A 474 2.92 29.80 12.65
CA GLY A 474 1.57 29.23 12.70
C GLY A 474 1.11 28.60 11.38
N MET A 475 1.49 29.17 10.22
CA MET A 475 1.22 28.60 8.90
C MET A 475 2.03 27.34 8.65
N ARG A 476 3.29 27.31 9.11
CA ARG A 476 4.15 26.12 9.03
C ARG A 476 3.62 24.95 9.85
N TRP A 477 2.78 25.19 10.86
CA TRP A 477 2.09 24.16 11.63
C TRP A 477 0.67 23.87 11.11
N GLY A 478 0.02 24.84 10.48
CA GLY A 478 -1.33 24.69 9.93
C GLY A 478 -2.42 24.54 10.99
N MET A 479 -2.17 24.99 12.22
CA MET A 479 -3.05 24.68 13.37
C MET A 479 -4.15 25.73 13.58
N ALA A 480 -3.90 26.98 13.20
CA ALA A 480 -4.89 28.04 13.37
C ALA A 480 -5.90 28.08 12.21
N PRO A 481 -7.18 28.42 12.47
CA PRO A 481 -8.24 28.48 11.46
C PRO A 481 -7.89 29.27 10.20
N GLN A 482 -7.19 30.41 10.36
CA GLN A 482 -6.80 31.26 9.25
C GLN A 482 -5.79 30.61 8.30
N TYR A 483 -4.95 29.72 8.79
CA TYR A 483 -3.97 29.02 7.96
C TYR A 483 -4.63 27.89 7.17
N LEU A 484 -5.62 27.21 7.77
CA LEU A 484 -6.45 26.27 7.03
C LEU A 484 -7.22 26.98 5.90
N SER A 485 -7.82 28.14 6.17
CA SER A 485 -8.56 28.90 5.17
C SER A 485 -7.66 29.37 4.03
N GLN A 486 -6.46 29.90 4.35
CA GLN A 486 -5.45 30.27 3.36
C GLN A 486 -5.00 29.07 2.53
N LYS A 487 -4.77 27.90 3.14
CA LYS A 487 -4.44 26.68 2.39
C LYS A 487 -5.56 26.30 1.42
N ILE A 488 -6.81 26.23 1.89
CA ILE A 488 -7.96 25.90 1.04
C ILE A 488 -8.05 26.90 -0.12
N GLN A 489 -7.83 28.20 0.13
CA GLN A 489 -7.79 29.21 -0.92
C GLN A 489 -6.66 28.99 -1.93
N ARG A 490 -5.44 28.67 -1.48
CA ARG A 490 -4.30 28.35 -2.36
C ARG A 490 -4.57 27.10 -3.21
N ASP A 491 -5.12 26.06 -2.61
CA ASP A 491 -5.47 24.82 -3.30
C ASP A 491 -6.56 25.06 -4.35
N PHE A 492 -7.59 25.84 -4.00
CA PHE A 492 -8.57 26.28 -4.97
C PHE A 492 -7.88 27.03 -6.11
N ALA A 493 -7.12 28.09 -5.83
CA ALA A 493 -6.46 28.90 -6.86
C ALA A 493 -5.61 28.05 -7.82
N LYS A 494 -4.85 27.09 -7.28
CA LYS A 494 -4.07 26.13 -8.05
C LYS A 494 -4.96 25.28 -8.95
N VAL A 495 -5.99 24.63 -8.40
CA VAL A 495 -6.90 23.79 -9.17
C VAL A 495 -7.63 24.60 -10.24
N PHE A 496 -8.08 25.82 -9.94
CA PHE A 496 -8.72 26.72 -10.90
C PHE A 496 -7.77 27.10 -12.05
N ALA A 497 -6.50 27.40 -11.74
CA ALA A 497 -5.48 27.70 -12.74
C ALA A 497 -5.18 26.50 -13.66
N GLU A 498 -4.99 25.31 -13.08
CA GLU A 498 -4.79 24.08 -13.84
C GLU A 498 -6.00 23.72 -14.67
N ARG A 499 -7.21 23.80 -14.10
CA ARG A 499 -8.47 23.50 -14.76
C ARG A 499 -8.70 24.39 -15.98
N LYS A 500 -8.35 25.69 -15.91
CA LYS A 500 -8.42 26.60 -17.07
C LYS A 500 -7.63 26.08 -18.28
N THR A 501 -6.57 25.30 -18.05
CA THR A 501 -5.76 24.67 -19.09
C THR A 501 -6.19 23.24 -19.45
N LYS A 502 -6.95 22.56 -18.58
CA LYS A 502 -7.24 21.11 -18.64
C LYS A 502 -8.75 20.76 -18.70
N ILE A 503 -9.65 21.62 -19.20
CA ILE A 503 -11.12 21.35 -19.29
C ILE A 503 -11.49 20.11 -20.17
N SER A 504 -10.54 19.24 -20.52
CA SER A 504 -10.77 18.04 -21.34
C SER A 504 -10.68 16.68 -20.63
N ALA A 505 -10.30 16.57 -19.35
CA ALA A 505 -10.31 15.25 -18.69
C ALA A 505 -10.44 15.28 -17.16
N GLU A 506 -11.47 14.56 -16.67
CA GLU A 506 -11.75 14.13 -15.29
C GLU A 506 -12.02 15.21 -14.21
N ALA A 507 -12.79 14.80 -13.19
CA ALA A 507 -13.10 15.61 -12.02
C ALA A 507 -11.89 15.61 -11.07
N ASP A 508 -11.43 16.79 -10.65
CA ASP A 508 -10.28 16.92 -9.76
C ASP A 508 -10.66 16.56 -8.32
N ASN A 509 -10.23 15.38 -7.86
CA ASN A 509 -10.50 14.86 -6.52
C ASN A 509 -9.92 15.73 -5.39
N SER A 510 -8.96 16.61 -5.68
CA SER A 510 -8.33 17.47 -4.67
C SER A 510 -9.31 18.45 -3.99
N LEU A 511 -10.33 18.90 -4.72
CA LEU A 511 -11.31 19.85 -4.16
C LEU A 511 -12.29 19.20 -3.20
N ARG A 512 -12.67 17.94 -3.45
CA ARG A 512 -13.49 17.15 -2.52
C ARG A 512 -12.75 16.92 -1.21
N ALA A 513 -11.43 16.73 -1.26
CA ALA A 513 -10.60 16.61 -0.07
C ALA A 513 -10.65 17.87 0.80
N ASN A 514 -10.75 19.07 0.22
CA ASN A 514 -10.89 20.31 0.98
C ASN A 514 -12.23 20.44 1.73
N LEU A 515 -13.32 19.92 1.17
CA LEU A 515 -14.60 19.87 1.89
C LEU A 515 -14.55 18.90 3.06
N VAL A 516 -14.00 17.70 2.84
CA VAL A 516 -13.80 16.72 3.91
C VAL A 516 -12.90 17.30 5.00
N LEU A 517 -11.81 17.96 4.62
CA LEU A 517 -10.90 18.65 5.53
C LEU A 517 -11.62 19.71 6.37
N ALA A 518 -12.43 20.58 5.73
CA ALA A 518 -13.18 21.62 6.42
C ALA A 518 -14.20 21.04 7.43
N ASN A 519 -14.88 19.95 7.06
CA ASN A 519 -15.84 19.29 7.95
C ASN A 519 -15.15 18.57 9.12
N SER A 520 -14.01 17.93 8.86
CA SER A 520 -13.24 17.17 9.86
C SER A 520 -12.41 18.05 10.79
N TYR A 521 -12.16 19.32 10.43
CA TYR A 521 -11.42 20.26 11.27
C TYR A 521 -12.06 20.37 12.67
N CYS A 522 -13.38 20.56 12.75
CA CYS A 522 -14.08 20.71 14.03
C CYS A 522 -14.05 19.48 14.94
N TRP A 523 -13.67 18.31 14.42
CA TRP A 523 -13.58 17.07 15.21
C TRP A 523 -12.20 16.89 15.84
N ASN A 524 -11.20 17.60 15.33
CA ASN A 524 -9.79 17.43 15.70
C ASN A 524 -9.22 18.65 16.42
N PHE A 525 -9.90 19.80 16.39
CA PHE A 525 -9.49 21.06 17.00
C PHE A 525 -10.44 21.47 18.12
N SER A 526 -10.04 22.46 18.94
CA SER A 526 -10.86 22.96 20.04
C SER A 526 -12.17 23.60 19.54
N ASP A 527 -13.18 23.64 20.40
CA ASP A 527 -14.46 24.29 20.07
C ASP A 527 -14.29 25.76 19.68
N ALA A 528 -13.36 26.47 20.33
CA ALA A 528 -13.04 27.86 20.00
C ALA A 528 -12.45 28.00 18.59
N GLN A 529 -11.48 27.15 18.22
CA GLN A 529 -10.90 27.13 16.87
C GLN A 529 -11.93 26.72 15.82
N CYS A 530 -12.77 25.72 16.11
CA CYS A 530 -13.87 25.33 15.23
C CYS A 530 -14.86 26.48 14.99
N LEU A 531 -15.26 27.18 16.06
CA LEU A 531 -16.18 28.30 15.97
C LEU A 531 -15.57 29.44 15.15
N GLN A 532 -14.30 29.78 15.41
CA GLN A 532 -13.57 30.78 14.64
C GLN A 532 -13.50 30.40 13.15
N PHE A 533 -13.15 29.15 12.83
CA PHE A 533 -13.11 28.67 11.45
C PHE A 533 -14.48 28.81 10.76
N LYS A 534 -15.56 28.37 11.40
CA LYS A 534 -16.91 28.42 10.82
C LYS A 534 -17.44 29.83 10.64
N THR A 535 -17.19 30.72 11.60
CA THR A 535 -17.84 32.04 11.62
C THR A 535 -17.01 33.12 10.97
N GLN A 536 -15.68 33.04 11.05
CA GLN A 536 -14.77 34.08 10.57
C GLN A 536 -14.06 33.68 9.29
N GLU A 537 -13.63 32.42 9.16
CA GLU A 537 -12.78 32.02 8.04
C GLU A 537 -13.59 31.52 6.83
N LEU A 538 -14.60 30.70 7.08
CA LEU A 538 -15.48 30.19 6.02
C LEU A 538 -16.34 31.27 5.38
N THR A 539 -16.59 32.37 6.08
CA THR A 539 -17.37 33.52 5.59
C THR A 539 -16.53 34.53 4.81
N LYS A 540 -15.19 34.41 4.80
CA LYS A 540 -14.32 35.30 4.01
C LYS A 540 -14.60 35.17 2.53
N SER A 541 -14.80 36.31 1.87
CA SER A 541 -14.94 36.39 0.43
C SER A 541 -13.61 36.10 -0.26
N VAL A 542 -13.64 35.21 -1.24
CA VAL A 542 -12.51 34.78 -2.07
C VAL A 542 -12.89 34.99 -3.52
N SER A 543 -12.09 35.76 -4.24
CA SER A 543 -12.28 36.01 -5.66
C SER A 543 -11.46 35.02 -6.49
N LEU A 544 -12.13 34.11 -7.17
CA LEU A 544 -11.50 33.11 -8.04
C LEU A 544 -12.22 33.12 -9.39
N ASN A 545 -11.44 33.15 -10.48
CA ASN A 545 -11.96 33.15 -11.85
C ASN A 545 -13.05 34.22 -12.11
N GLY A 546 -12.85 35.44 -11.59
CA GLY A 546 -13.78 36.56 -11.77
C GLY A 546 -15.09 36.46 -10.97
N GLN A 547 -15.28 35.43 -10.14
CA GLN A 547 -16.38 35.33 -9.19
C GLN A 547 -15.89 35.53 -7.77
N THR A 548 -16.62 36.34 -7.00
CA THR A 548 -16.38 36.50 -5.56
C THR A 548 -17.44 35.71 -4.80
N ARG A 549 -17.00 34.75 -3.99
CA ARG A 549 -17.86 33.91 -3.14
C ARG A 549 -17.18 33.73 -1.80
N THR A 550 -17.95 33.46 -0.76
CA THR A 550 -17.37 33.00 0.51
C THR A 550 -16.61 31.69 0.33
N LEU A 551 -15.64 31.40 1.20
CA LEU A 551 -14.91 30.14 1.17
C LEU A 551 -15.84 28.93 1.35
N GLN A 552 -16.87 29.07 2.20
CA GLN A 552 -17.92 28.06 2.35
C GLN A 552 -18.66 27.80 1.03
N GLU A 553 -19.07 28.87 0.34
CA GLU A 553 -19.71 28.72 -0.95
C GLU A 553 -18.77 28.03 -1.93
N TRP A 554 -17.49 28.39 -2.00
CA TRP A 554 -16.53 27.69 -2.87
C TRP A 554 -16.42 26.21 -2.55
N LEU A 555 -16.35 25.81 -1.28
CA LEU A 555 -16.36 24.41 -0.85
C LEU A 555 -17.61 23.68 -1.32
N GLU A 556 -18.78 24.28 -1.16
CA GLU A 556 -20.05 23.70 -1.59
C GLU A 556 -20.18 23.66 -3.12
N TYR A 557 -19.74 24.69 -3.84
CA TYR A 557 -19.73 24.76 -5.32
C TYR A 557 -18.73 23.78 -5.94
N SER A 558 -17.62 23.48 -5.25
CA SER A 558 -16.59 22.57 -5.73
C SER A 558 -17.11 21.17 -6.03
N LEU A 559 -18.15 20.74 -5.32
CA LEU A 559 -18.85 19.47 -5.56
C LEU A 559 -19.57 19.42 -6.91
N TRP A 560 -19.87 20.58 -7.48
CA TRP A 560 -20.66 20.75 -8.70
C TRP A 560 -19.83 21.18 -9.91
N LEU A 561 -18.50 21.27 -9.78
CA LEU A 561 -17.62 21.57 -10.90
C LEU A 561 -17.71 20.46 -11.95
N ASN A 562 -18.05 20.82 -13.19
CA ASN A 562 -18.25 19.86 -14.27
C ASN A 562 -17.14 20.00 -15.31
N SER A 563 -16.32 18.96 -15.48
CA SER A 563 -15.17 18.99 -16.41
C SER A 563 -15.57 18.69 -17.86
N ASP A 564 -16.86 18.53 -18.14
CA ASP A 564 -17.35 18.31 -19.50
C ASP A 564 -17.29 19.61 -20.32
N PRO A 565 -16.47 19.67 -21.39
CA PRO A 565 -16.31 20.87 -22.20
C PRO A 565 -17.60 21.24 -22.96
N GLN A 566 -18.57 20.33 -23.09
CA GLN A 566 -19.86 20.59 -23.75
C GLN A 566 -20.84 21.36 -22.85
N GLN A 567 -20.57 21.43 -21.55
CA GLN A 567 -21.41 22.18 -20.62
C GLN A 567 -21.22 23.68 -20.80
N SER A 568 -22.25 24.46 -20.50
CA SER A 568 -22.11 25.92 -20.49
C SER A 568 -20.98 26.35 -19.54
N PRO A 569 -20.27 27.45 -19.82
CA PRO A 569 -19.24 27.97 -18.91
C PRO A 569 -19.77 28.13 -17.48
N ALA A 570 -21.02 28.56 -17.31
CA ALA A 570 -21.66 28.61 -16.00
C ALA A 570 -21.69 27.23 -15.31
N ASN A 571 -22.11 26.17 -16.01
CA ASN A 571 -22.19 24.81 -15.46
C ASN A 571 -20.81 24.17 -15.24
N GLN A 572 -19.83 24.47 -16.10
CA GLN A 572 -18.44 24.04 -15.90
C GLN A 572 -17.87 24.56 -14.57
N TRP A 573 -18.37 25.72 -14.14
CA TRP A 573 -18.00 26.41 -12.91
C TRP A 573 -19.06 26.29 -11.80
N GLY A 574 -19.81 25.18 -11.77
CA GLY A 574 -20.73 24.85 -10.67
C GLY A 574 -22.08 25.57 -10.74
N GLY A 575 -22.44 26.18 -11.87
CA GLY A 575 -23.75 26.81 -12.12
C GLY A 575 -24.93 25.87 -11.92
N LEU A 576 -24.71 24.55 -12.05
CA LEU A 576 -25.70 23.51 -11.72
C LEU A 576 -26.17 23.56 -10.26
N ARG A 577 -25.37 24.12 -9.34
CA ARG A 577 -25.80 24.34 -7.96
C ARG A 577 -26.96 25.32 -7.86
N ALA A 578 -26.97 26.36 -8.69
CA ALA A 578 -28.03 27.38 -8.66
C ALA A 578 -29.37 26.83 -9.19
N THR A 579 -29.34 25.79 -10.02
CA THR A 579 -30.53 25.15 -10.60
C THR A 579 -30.98 23.91 -9.84
N SER A 580 -30.11 23.30 -9.02
CA SER A 580 -30.46 22.19 -8.13
C SER A 580 -31.12 22.72 -6.85
N LYS A 581 -32.46 22.61 -6.78
CA LYS A 581 -33.19 22.90 -5.54
C LYS A 581 -32.82 21.86 -4.47
N TYR A 582 -32.00 22.28 -3.50
CA TYR A 582 -31.83 21.55 -2.25
C TYR A 582 -33.15 21.58 -1.47
N GLN A 583 -33.92 20.49 -1.48
CA GLN A 583 -35.02 20.32 -0.53
C GLN A 583 -34.48 19.70 0.75
N LYS A 584 -34.32 20.53 1.78
CA LYS A 584 -34.05 20.07 3.14
C LYS A 584 -35.35 19.44 3.68
N ILE A 585 -35.40 18.12 3.78
CA ILE A 585 -36.58 17.42 4.33
C ILE A 585 -36.56 17.61 5.86
N PRO A 586 -37.66 18.06 6.49
CA PRO A 586 -37.75 18.14 7.94
C PRO A 586 -37.88 16.73 8.54
N GLY A 587 -36.85 16.27 9.25
CA GLY A 587 -36.85 14.97 9.94
C GLY A 587 -35.43 14.55 10.31
N ASN A 588 -35.22 14.09 11.54
CA ASN A 588 -33.91 13.67 12.02
C ASN A 588 -33.48 12.40 11.27
N THR A 589 -32.23 12.38 10.79
CA THR A 589 -31.55 11.31 10.03
C THR A 589 -32.07 11.00 8.62
N GLU A 590 -31.63 11.78 7.63
CA GLU A 590 -31.04 11.37 6.34
C GLU A 590 -31.03 12.58 5.38
N THR A 591 -29.85 12.90 4.82
CA THR A 591 -29.72 13.94 3.78
C THR A 591 -29.51 13.27 2.43
N PHE A 592 -30.42 13.53 1.49
CA PHE A 592 -30.29 13.07 0.10
C PHE A 592 -29.34 13.99 -0.67
N VAL A 593 -28.39 13.40 -1.40
CA VAL A 593 -27.61 14.12 -2.42
C VAL A 593 -27.86 13.46 -3.77
N VAL A 594 -28.52 14.18 -4.67
CA VAL A 594 -28.68 13.75 -6.06
C VAL A 594 -27.64 14.49 -6.90
N THR A 595 -26.70 13.74 -7.47
CA THR A 595 -25.72 14.25 -8.44
C THR A 595 -26.04 13.69 -9.83
N LYS A 596 -25.43 14.23 -10.88
CA LYS A 596 -25.53 13.65 -12.23
C LYS A 596 -24.96 12.22 -12.30
N ASP A 597 -24.13 11.83 -11.33
CA ASP A 597 -23.43 10.55 -11.25
C ASP A 597 -24.10 9.54 -10.29
N GLY A 598 -25.28 9.88 -9.75
CA GLY A 598 -26.09 8.99 -8.90
C GLY A 598 -26.76 9.66 -7.69
N ILE A 599 -27.61 8.89 -7.01
CA ILE A 599 -28.24 9.23 -5.72
C ILE A 599 -27.35 8.68 -4.60
N GLY A 600 -26.80 9.56 -3.75
CA GLY A 600 -26.06 9.17 -2.56
C GLY A 600 -26.87 9.44 -1.29
N PHE A 601 -26.89 8.46 -0.38
CA PHE A 601 -27.42 8.60 0.97
C PHE A 601 -26.28 9.11 1.88
N MET A 602 -26.46 10.27 2.52
CA MET A 602 -25.60 10.67 3.65
C MET A 602 -26.36 10.44 4.95
N LYS A 603 -25.96 9.38 5.66
CA LYS A 603 -26.30 9.20 7.08
C LYS A 603 -25.33 10.04 7.91
N THR A 604 -25.86 10.93 8.74
CA THR A 604 -25.06 11.91 9.50
C THR A 604 -24.27 11.28 10.67
N ASP A 605 -24.45 9.99 10.95
CA ASP A 605 -23.87 9.32 12.13
C ASP A 605 -22.87 8.18 11.82
N LYS A 606 -22.85 7.59 10.61
CA LYS A 606 -21.82 6.63 10.15
C LYS A 606 -21.64 6.68 8.63
N GLU A 607 -20.39 6.79 8.18
CA GLU A 607 -20.01 6.78 6.76
C GLU A 607 -20.34 5.44 6.09
N THR A 608 -21.45 5.38 5.37
CA THR A 608 -21.69 4.31 4.39
C THR A 608 -22.18 4.93 3.09
N PHE A 609 -21.29 5.08 2.10
CA PHE A 609 -21.66 5.45 0.74
C PHE A 609 -22.24 4.21 0.04
N ILE A 610 -23.57 4.10 -0.06
CA ILE A 610 -24.22 2.97 -0.73
C ILE A 610 -24.22 3.20 -2.25
N GLY A 611 -23.21 2.65 -2.94
CA GLY A 611 -23.29 2.23 -4.34
C GLY A 611 -23.10 3.29 -5.44
N LYS A 612 -22.13 3.05 -6.32
CA LYS A 612 -21.96 3.72 -7.61
C LYS A 612 -22.95 3.08 -8.60
N MET A 613 -24.11 3.70 -8.86
CA MET A 613 -24.97 3.30 -9.99
C MET A 613 -24.51 4.05 -11.23
N GLY A 614 -23.74 3.37 -12.08
CA GLY A 614 -23.43 3.90 -13.41
C GLY A 614 -24.64 3.75 -14.31
N VAL A 615 -25.32 4.84 -14.67
CA VAL A 615 -26.15 4.88 -15.88
C VAL A 615 -26.23 6.29 -16.42
N ASN A 616 -26.03 6.41 -17.74
CA ASN A 616 -26.14 7.63 -18.53
C ASN A 616 -27.46 8.38 -18.27
N GLY A 617 -27.36 9.65 -17.88
CA GLY A 617 -28.35 10.71 -18.14
C GLY A 617 -29.83 10.37 -17.88
N VAL A 618 -30.22 10.19 -16.61
CA VAL A 618 -31.65 10.13 -16.23
C VAL A 618 -32.02 11.42 -15.50
N GLU A 619 -32.85 12.26 -16.12
CA GLU A 619 -33.42 13.46 -15.50
C GLU A 619 -34.37 13.11 -14.34
N ASN A 620 -34.26 13.85 -13.24
CA ASN A 620 -35.18 13.79 -12.10
C ASN A 620 -36.61 14.13 -12.56
N ARG A 621 -37.49 13.13 -12.70
CA ARG A 621 -38.94 13.36 -12.78
C ARG A 621 -39.52 13.40 -11.36
N ALA A 622 -40.13 14.53 -11.01
CA ALA A 622 -40.84 14.66 -9.74
C ALA A 622 -41.95 13.61 -9.64
N LEU A 623 -42.14 13.04 -8.44
CA LEU A 623 -43.31 12.23 -8.16
C LEU A 623 -44.58 13.09 -8.30
N PRO A 624 -45.70 12.53 -8.78
CA PRO A 624 -47.00 13.18 -8.70
C PRO A 624 -47.31 13.56 -7.25
N ALA A 625 -47.99 14.69 -7.06
CA ALA A 625 -48.37 15.17 -5.73
C ALA A 625 -49.17 14.10 -4.98
N GLY A 626 -48.76 13.81 -3.73
CA GLY A 626 -49.40 12.81 -2.87
C GLY A 626 -48.75 11.42 -2.88
N PHE A 627 -47.71 11.19 -3.69
CA PHE A 627 -46.91 9.95 -3.67
C PHE A 627 -45.62 10.11 -2.86
N THR A 628 -45.28 9.06 -2.10
CA THR A 628 -44.03 8.95 -1.34
C THR A 628 -43.22 7.75 -1.84
N TRP A 629 -41.92 7.92 -2.05
CA TRP A 629 -41.04 6.81 -2.44
C TRP A 629 -41.04 5.72 -1.37
N LEU A 630 -41.21 4.48 -1.81
CA LEU A 630 -41.18 3.32 -0.94
C LEU A 630 -39.83 2.61 -0.99
N THR A 631 -39.31 2.33 -2.19
CA THR A 631 -38.02 1.66 -2.37
C THR A 631 -37.50 1.73 -3.81
N LEU A 632 -36.19 1.55 -3.97
CA LEU A 632 -35.53 1.24 -5.24
C LEU A 632 -35.24 -0.26 -5.25
N ALA A 633 -35.76 -0.99 -6.24
CA ALA A 633 -35.50 -2.42 -6.33
C ALA A 633 -34.00 -2.64 -6.58
N ARG A 634 -33.30 -3.18 -5.57
CA ARG A 634 -31.86 -3.50 -5.63
C ARG A 634 -31.64 -4.36 -6.87
N GLN A 635 -30.89 -3.86 -7.85
CA GLN A 635 -30.58 -4.49 -9.16
C GLN A 635 -31.60 -4.28 -10.31
N SER A 636 -32.62 -3.42 -10.17
CA SER A 636 -33.50 -3.10 -11.31
C SER A 636 -33.54 -1.61 -11.62
N SER A 637 -33.89 -1.26 -12.86
CA SER A 637 -34.17 0.11 -13.30
C SER A 637 -35.53 0.63 -12.82
N VAL A 638 -36.13 0.04 -11.79
CA VAL A 638 -37.50 0.32 -11.37
C VAL A 638 -37.57 0.78 -9.92
N GLY A 639 -38.23 1.91 -9.69
CA GLY A 639 -38.58 2.44 -8.37
C GLY A 639 -40.08 2.34 -8.11
N TRP A 640 -40.46 2.20 -6.84
CA TRP A 640 -41.86 2.15 -6.41
C TRP A 640 -42.17 3.25 -5.40
N ALA A 641 -43.33 3.88 -5.56
CA ALA A 641 -43.91 4.87 -4.65
C ALA A 641 -45.36 4.53 -4.34
N TYR A 642 -45.89 5.03 -3.21
CA TYR A 642 -47.30 4.84 -2.85
C TYR A 642 -47.92 6.16 -2.39
N GLY A 643 -49.17 6.37 -2.77
CA GLY A 643 -49.91 7.61 -2.53
C GLY A 643 -51.36 7.48 -2.96
N ALA A 644 -52.26 8.10 -2.20
CA ALA A 644 -53.70 8.13 -2.51
C ALA A 644 -54.31 6.75 -2.84
N GLY A 645 -53.92 5.70 -2.12
CA GLY A 645 -54.43 4.33 -2.34
C GLY A 645 -53.90 3.64 -3.61
N SER A 646 -52.82 4.17 -4.20
CA SER A 646 -52.26 3.66 -5.45
C SER A 646 -50.74 3.49 -5.35
N PHE A 647 -50.20 2.52 -6.10
CA PHE A 647 -48.77 2.33 -6.30
C PHE A 647 -48.34 3.00 -7.61
N LEU A 648 -47.23 3.72 -7.58
CA LEU A 648 -46.57 4.23 -8.77
C LEU A 648 -45.30 3.43 -9.01
N ARG A 649 -45.17 2.86 -10.20
CA ARG A 649 -43.96 2.22 -10.71
C ARG A 649 -43.27 3.17 -11.68
N GLN A 650 -42.05 3.56 -11.37
CA GLN A 650 -41.19 4.36 -12.25
C GLN A 650 -40.15 3.43 -12.88
N ASP A 651 -40.18 3.28 -14.19
CA ASP A 651 -39.07 2.67 -14.94
C ASP A 651 -38.12 3.77 -15.38
N PHE A 652 -36.90 3.79 -14.83
CA PHE A 652 -35.88 4.81 -15.10
C PHE A 652 -35.19 4.61 -16.45
N VAL A 653 -35.16 3.38 -16.98
CA VAL A 653 -34.57 3.09 -18.30
C VAL A 653 -35.56 3.40 -19.41
N ALA A 654 -36.83 2.98 -19.25
CA ALA A 654 -37.87 3.26 -20.22
C ALA A 654 -38.45 4.69 -20.10
N GLY A 655 -38.18 5.40 -19.00
CA GLY A 655 -38.74 6.73 -18.75
C GLY A 655 -40.26 6.74 -18.57
N THR A 656 -40.86 5.62 -18.16
CA THR A 656 -42.31 5.46 -18.02
C THR A 656 -42.74 5.45 -16.56
N GLN A 657 -43.92 6.05 -16.29
CA GLN A 657 -44.61 5.98 -15.00
C GLN A 657 -45.92 5.24 -15.19
N THR A 658 -46.16 4.23 -14.37
CA THR A 658 -47.44 3.51 -14.35
C THR A 658 -48.01 3.58 -12.95
N ILE A 659 -49.24 4.09 -12.83
CA ILE A 659 -49.98 4.13 -11.57
C ILE A 659 -50.94 2.94 -11.55
N TYR A 660 -50.92 2.18 -10.46
CA TYR A 660 -51.76 1.04 -10.19
C TYR A 660 -52.63 1.33 -8.98
N SER A 661 -53.95 1.37 -9.16
CA SER A 661 -54.90 1.48 -8.05
C SER A 661 -55.07 0.11 -7.37
N VAL A 662 -54.92 0.05 -6.05
CA VAL A 662 -55.21 -1.17 -5.27
C VAL A 662 -56.19 -0.79 -4.15
N SER A 663 -57.43 -1.26 -4.24
CA SER A 663 -58.44 -1.00 -3.22
C SER A 663 -58.23 -1.87 -1.99
N GLY A 664 -58.42 -1.29 -0.80
CA GLY A 664 -58.41 -2.03 0.48
C GLY A 664 -57.08 -2.06 1.23
N MET A 665 -56.05 -1.34 0.75
CA MET A 665 -54.78 -1.21 1.47
C MET A 665 -54.67 0.14 2.18
N ALA A 666 -54.23 0.14 3.44
CA ALA A 666 -53.92 1.32 4.25
C ALA A 666 -52.63 1.06 5.03
N ASP A 667 -51.82 2.10 5.23
CA ASP A 667 -50.54 2.04 5.96
C ASP A 667 -49.55 1.00 5.39
N VAL A 668 -49.31 1.12 4.09
CA VAL A 668 -48.46 0.19 3.31
C VAL A 668 -46.98 0.34 3.65
N THR A 669 -46.34 -0.76 4.09
CA THR A 669 -44.88 -0.87 4.24
C THR A 669 -44.34 -1.87 3.21
N VAL A 670 -43.31 -1.49 2.44
CA VAL A 670 -42.72 -2.43 1.47
C VAL A 670 -41.79 -3.42 2.16
N VAL A 671 -42.07 -4.70 1.95
CA VAL A 671 -41.21 -5.80 2.40
C VAL A 671 -40.18 -6.13 1.32
N ARG A 672 -40.61 -6.16 0.04
CA ARG A 672 -39.75 -6.42 -1.12
C ARG A 672 -40.32 -5.79 -2.39
N ALA A 673 -39.46 -5.31 -3.28
CA ALA A 673 -39.86 -4.86 -4.61
C ALA A 673 -38.96 -5.43 -5.69
N GLY A 674 -39.57 -5.97 -6.74
CA GLY A 674 -38.94 -6.36 -8.00
C GLY A 674 -39.49 -5.56 -9.17
N SER A 675 -39.06 -5.91 -10.38
CA SER A 675 -39.50 -5.23 -11.61
C SER A 675 -40.97 -5.51 -11.98
N THR A 676 -41.50 -6.67 -11.59
CA THR A 676 -42.87 -7.14 -11.90
C THR A 676 -43.66 -7.60 -10.67
N HIS A 677 -43.05 -7.61 -9.49
CA HIS A 677 -43.67 -8.06 -8.24
C HIS A 677 -43.39 -7.09 -7.10
N LEU A 678 -44.37 -6.90 -6.24
CA LEU A 678 -44.29 -6.03 -5.08
C LEU A 678 -44.89 -6.75 -3.86
N MET A 679 -44.14 -6.80 -2.77
CA MET A 679 -44.63 -7.33 -1.49
C MET A 679 -44.76 -6.20 -0.49
N VAL A 680 -45.94 -6.10 0.10
CA VAL A 680 -46.26 -5.05 1.06
C VAL A 680 -46.97 -5.62 2.27
N GLU A 681 -46.73 -5.02 3.42
CA GLU A 681 -47.52 -5.21 4.62
C GLU A 681 -48.52 -4.06 4.74
N SER A 682 -49.78 -4.37 4.97
CA SER A 682 -50.87 -3.39 5.10
C SER A 682 -51.89 -3.91 6.10
N ALA A 683 -52.15 -3.13 7.16
CA ALA A 683 -53.10 -3.49 8.23
C ALA A 683 -52.87 -4.87 8.88
N GLY A 684 -51.61 -5.31 9.04
CA GLY A 684 -51.26 -6.62 9.62
C GLY A 684 -51.45 -7.81 8.67
N GLU A 685 -51.74 -7.56 7.39
CA GLU A 685 -51.70 -8.56 6.34
C GLU A 685 -50.50 -8.34 5.43
N LEU A 686 -49.86 -9.45 5.03
CA LEU A 686 -48.86 -9.43 3.98
C LEU A 686 -49.54 -9.68 2.65
N TRP A 687 -49.26 -8.82 1.67
CA TRP A 687 -49.79 -8.87 0.31
C TRP A 687 -48.66 -9.08 -0.68
N SER A 688 -48.83 -10.06 -1.57
CA SER A 688 -48.02 -10.25 -2.76
C SER A 688 -48.79 -9.76 -3.97
N LEU A 689 -48.22 -8.80 -4.68
CA LEU A 689 -48.82 -8.09 -5.79
C LEU A 689 -47.99 -8.33 -7.05
N GLN A 690 -48.65 -8.67 -8.16
CA GLN A 690 -47.99 -8.89 -9.46
C GLN A 690 -48.50 -7.90 -10.50
N VAL A 691 -47.58 -7.32 -11.27
CA VAL A 691 -47.92 -6.49 -12.43
C VAL A 691 -48.42 -7.39 -13.55
N GLN A 692 -49.69 -7.25 -13.90
CA GLN A 692 -50.32 -7.91 -15.05
C GLN A 692 -50.90 -6.85 -15.99
N GLY A 693 -50.12 -6.46 -16.99
CA GLY A 693 -50.45 -5.35 -17.88
C GLY A 693 -50.55 -4.01 -17.13
N ALA A 694 -51.72 -3.37 -17.20
CA ALA A 694 -52.00 -2.10 -16.54
C ALA A 694 -52.56 -2.25 -15.11
N GLN A 695 -52.64 -3.47 -14.58
CA GLN A 695 -53.16 -3.75 -13.25
C GLN A 695 -52.07 -4.34 -12.34
N LEU A 696 -52.20 -4.04 -11.05
CA LEU A 696 -51.42 -4.67 -10.00
C LEU A 696 -52.38 -5.61 -9.25
N VAL A 697 -52.25 -6.90 -9.53
CA VAL A 697 -53.21 -7.92 -9.07
C VAL A 697 -52.66 -8.58 -7.80
N PRO A 698 -53.46 -8.67 -6.71
CA PRO A 698 -53.10 -9.48 -5.56
C PRO A 698 -53.07 -10.95 -5.96
N VAL A 699 -51.87 -11.52 -5.99
CA VAL A 699 -51.66 -12.94 -6.27
C VAL A 699 -51.75 -13.78 -5.00
N TRP A 700 -51.53 -13.15 -3.84
CA TRP A 700 -51.72 -13.75 -2.53
C TRP A 700 -51.85 -12.67 -1.45
N HIS A 701 -52.65 -12.91 -0.41
CA HIS A 701 -52.58 -12.14 0.84
C HIS A 701 -52.92 -13.02 2.04
N GLY A 702 -52.44 -12.65 3.23
CA GLY A 702 -52.77 -13.34 4.46
C GLY A 702 -52.37 -12.56 5.70
N ALA A 703 -53.17 -12.71 6.76
CA ALA A 703 -52.86 -12.15 8.07
C ALA A 703 -51.60 -12.80 8.65
N VAL A 704 -50.62 -11.95 8.99
CA VAL A 704 -49.36 -12.35 9.62
C VAL A 704 -49.25 -11.65 10.97
N SER A 705 -49.04 -12.39 12.03
CA SER A 705 -48.91 -11.81 13.37
C SER A 705 -47.49 -11.31 13.62
N LYS A 706 -46.47 -12.02 13.10
CA LYS A 706 -45.03 -11.72 13.19
C LYS A 706 -44.29 -12.42 12.06
N GLY A 707 -43.21 -11.82 11.54
CA GLY A 707 -42.37 -12.46 10.52
C GLY A 707 -41.09 -11.69 10.20
N HIS A 708 -40.17 -12.33 9.47
CA HIS A 708 -38.94 -11.72 8.98
C HIS A 708 -38.49 -12.34 7.65
N MET A 709 -37.76 -11.54 6.86
CA MET A 709 -37.13 -11.98 5.61
C MET A 709 -35.82 -12.71 5.91
N GLU A 710 -35.62 -13.89 5.31
CA GLU A 710 -34.35 -14.62 5.36
C GLU A 710 -33.92 -15.05 3.94
N GLY A 711 -32.67 -14.75 3.57
CA GLY A 711 -32.09 -15.18 2.29
C GLY A 711 -32.68 -14.54 1.03
N GLY A 712 -33.29 -13.35 1.11
CA GLY A 712 -33.74 -12.55 -0.04
C GLY A 712 -35.00 -13.05 -0.74
N ASP A 713 -35.23 -14.36 -0.81
CA ASP A 713 -36.33 -15.01 -1.56
C ASP A 713 -37.38 -15.70 -0.69
N TYR A 714 -37.22 -15.70 0.64
CA TYR A 714 -38.11 -16.41 1.54
C TYR A 714 -38.55 -15.52 2.71
N TYR A 715 -39.82 -15.64 3.08
CA TYR A 715 -40.39 -14.99 4.26
C TYR A 715 -40.87 -16.05 5.23
N ILE A 716 -40.50 -15.90 6.50
CA ILE A 716 -40.96 -16.76 7.58
C ILE A 716 -41.95 -15.96 8.40
N ALA A 717 -43.18 -16.44 8.54
CA ALA A 717 -44.23 -15.73 9.25
C ALA A 717 -45.16 -16.66 10.02
N GLU A 718 -45.66 -16.16 11.15
CA GLU A 718 -46.71 -16.78 11.93
C GLU A 718 -48.07 -16.29 11.44
N ASN A 719 -48.91 -17.20 10.95
CA ASN A 719 -50.26 -16.86 10.50
C ASN A 719 -51.19 -16.51 11.69
N ALA A 720 -52.38 -15.97 11.41
CA ALA A 720 -53.35 -15.61 12.45
C ALA A 720 -53.83 -16.79 13.34
N GLY A 721 -53.61 -18.04 12.91
CA GLY A 721 -53.89 -19.25 13.69
C GLY A 721 -52.73 -19.72 14.59
N GLY A 722 -51.65 -18.95 14.68
CA GLY A 722 -50.45 -19.30 15.47
C GLY A 722 -49.57 -20.38 14.83
N GLN A 723 -49.79 -20.71 13.55
CA GLN A 723 -48.96 -21.65 12.81
C GLN A 723 -47.93 -20.89 11.98
N TRP A 724 -46.67 -21.29 12.11
CA TRP A 724 -45.59 -20.75 11.30
C TRP A 724 -45.67 -21.28 9.87
N GLN A 725 -45.29 -20.44 8.91
CA GLN A 725 -45.29 -20.72 7.49
C GLN A 725 -44.01 -20.19 6.87
N ILE A 726 -43.46 -20.98 5.93
CA ILE A 726 -42.38 -20.53 5.05
C ILE A 726 -43.01 -20.22 3.71
N MET A 727 -42.87 -18.98 3.27
CA MET A 727 -43.35 -18.50 1.99
C MET A 727 -42.16 -18.42 1.03
N ASP A 728 -42.18 -19.27 -0.01
CA ASP A 728 -41.17 -19.34 -1.05
C ASP A 728 -41.57 -18.45 -2.23
N PHE A 729 -40.86 -17.33 -2.40
CA PHE A 729 -41.10 -16.34 -3.45
C PHE A 729 -40.22 -16.54 -4.68
N THR A 730 -39.60 -17.72 -4.83
CA THR A 730 -38.92 -18.05 -6.09
C THR A 730 -39.89 -18.20 -7.26
N GLN A 731 -41.21 -18.19 -7.01
CA GLN A 731 -42.26 -18.20 -8.03
C GLN A 731 -43.27 -17.04 -7.83
N PRO A 732 -43.99 -16.62 -8.89
CA PRO A 732 -44.95 -15.51 -8.84
C PRO A 732 -46.06 -15.65 -7.79
N VAL A 733 -46.55 -16.88 -7.58
CA VAL A 733 -47.47 -17.22 -6.50
C VAL A 733 -46.61 -17.87 -5.41
N PRO A 734 -46.49 -17.26 -4.22
CA PRO A 734 -45.65 -17.81 -3.18
C PRO A 734 -46.16 -19.18 -2.75
N LYS A 735 -45.25 -20.15 -2.72
CA LYS A 735 -45.60 -21.47 -2.22
C LYS A 735 -45.54 -21.43 -0.69
N ILE A 736 -46.69 -21.67 -0.07
CA ILE A 736 -46.81 -21.71 1.39
C ILE A 736 -46.54 -23.12 1.87
N VAL A 737 -45.50 -23.26 2.67
CA VAL A 737 -45.21 -24.47 3.42
C VAL A 737 -45.62 -24.22 4.87
N ALA A 738 -46.74 -24.81 5.29
CA ALA A 738 -47.13 -24.79 6.69
C ALA A 738 -46.16 -25.67 7.48
N VAL A 739 -45.71 -25.16 8.64
CA VAL A 739 -44.80 -25.89 9.52
C VAL A 739 -45.40 -26.01 10.91
N ALA A 740 -45.11 -27.11 11.61
CA ALA A 740 -45.65 -27.36 12.95
C ALA A 740 -44.75 -26.73 14.04
N GLU A 741 -43.53 -26.37 13.68
CA GLU A 741 -42.48 -25.91 14.56
C GLU A 741 -42.50 -24.37 14.73
N ASP A 742 -42.11 -23.89 15.92
CA ASP A 742 -41.86 -22.48 16.15
C ASP A 742 -40.63 -22.02 15.35
N LEU A 743 -40.84 -21.11 14.38
CA LEU A 743 -39.79 -20.58 13.52
C LEU A 743 -39.34 -19.17 13.92
N SER A 744 -39.70 -18.67 15.10
CA SER A 744 -39.34 -17.32 15.56
C SER A 744 -37.82 -17.02 15.58
N LYS A 745 -36.98 -18.07 15.61
CA LYS A 745 -35.50 -17.98 15.54
C LYS A 745 -34.90 -18.76 14.37
N ALA A 746 -35.72 -19.17 13.42
CA ALA A 746 -35.28 -19.99 12.31
C ALA A 746 -34.41 -19.22 11.32
N LYS A 747 -33.41 -19.91 10.75
CA LYS A 747 -32.61 -19.44 9.61
C LYS A 747 -32.70 -20.43 8.46
N ILE A 748 -32.79 -19.93 7.23
CA ILE A 748 -32.71 -20.76 6.03
C ILE A 748 -31.25 -21.06 5.75
N VAL A 749 -30.89 -22.34 5.74
CA VAL A 749 -29.50 -22.78 5.58
C VAL A 749 -29.20 -23.29 4.18
N LYS A 750 -30.19 -23.86 3.47
CA LYS A 750 -30.04 -24.31 2.09
C LYS A 750 -31.39 -24.46 1.40
N THR A 751 -31.42 -24.17 0.11
CA THR A 751 -32.58 -24.36 -0.76
C THR A 751 -32.17 -25.21 -1.97
N THR A 752 -33.06 -26.11 -2.40
CA THR A 752 -32.93 -26.87 -3.65
C THR A 752 -34.26 -26.84 -4.40
N ALA A 753 -34.32 -27.32 -5.64
CA ALA A 753 -35.57 -27.41 -6.39
C ALA A 753 -36.67 -28.23 -5.69
N LYS A 754 -36.30 -29.16 -4.79
CA LYS A 754 -37.24 -30.05 -4.08
C LYS A 754 -37.42 -29.71 -2.61
N TYR A 755 -36.44 -29.10 -1.91
CA TYR A 755 -36.53 -28.90 -0.46
C TYR A 755 -36.13 -27.50 0.00
N ILE A 756 -36.61 -27.11 1.19
CA ILE A 756 -36.19 -25.92 1.94
C ILE A 756 -35.63 -26.39 3.28
N GLY A 757 -34.33 -26.16 3.49
CA GLY A 757 -33.62 -26.52 4.72
C GLY A 757 -33.62 -25.36 5.72
N VAL A 758 -34.11 -25.64 6.92
CA VAL A 758 -34.26 -24.68 8.01
C VAL A 758 -33.51 -25.16 9.25
N ALA A 759 -32.78 -24.25 9.90
CA ALA A 759 -32.18 -24.47 11.21
C ALA A 759 -32.93 -23.63 12.27
N ALA A 760 -33.54 -24.29 13.26
CA ALA A 760 -34.29 -23.65 14.35
C ALA A 760 -34.03 -24.38 15.67
N ASP A 761 -33.62 -23.64 16.72
CA ASP A 761 -33.44 -24.15 18.10
C ASP A 761 -32.80 -25.56 18.20
N LYS A 762 -31.64 -25.72 17.55
CA LYS A 762 -30.81 -26.95 17.46
C LYS A 762 -31.37 -28.07 16.56
N LYS A 763 -32.47 -27.84 15.87
CA LYS A 763 -32.97 -28.75 14.84
C LYS A 763 -32.56 -28.32 13.45
N SER A 764 -32.32 -29.30 12.59
CA SER A 764 -32.20 -29.11 11.13
C SER A 764 -33.35 -29.87 10.47
N ILE A 765 -34.24 -29.15 9.80
CA ILE A 765 -35.46 -29.69 9.21
C ILE A 765 -35.48 -29.37 7.72
N PHE A 766 -35.78 -30.37 6.90
CA PHE A 766 -36.02 -30.19 5.47
C PHE A 766 -37.50 -30.30 5.18
N TYR A 767 -38.07 -29.26 4.58
CA TYR A 767 -39.43 -29.29 4.08
C TYR A 767 -39.42 -29.60 2.60
N ASP A 768 -40.10 -30.67 2.19
CA ASP A 768 -40.35 -30.94 0.79
C ASP A 768 -41.25 -29.84 0.23
N ARG A 769 -40.76 -29.12 -0.77
CA ARG A 769 -41.46 -28.00 -1.39
C ARG A 769 -42.80 -28.44 -1.94
N THR A 770 -42.96 -29.66 -2.43
CA THR A 770 -44.17 -30.14 -3.11
C THR A 770 -45.24 -30.59 -2.14
N THR A 771 -44.84 -31.35 -1.12
CA THR A 771 -45.77 -32.01 -0.20
C THR A 771 -45.91 -31.27 1.13
N GLY A 772 -44.99 -30.38 1.46
CA GLY A 772 -44.88 -29.75 2.77
C GLY A 772 -44.40 -30.71 3.87
N ALA A 773 -44.10 -31.97 3.54
CA ALA A 773 -43.63 -32.95 4.50
C ALA A 773 -42.28 -32.51 5.10
N ALA A 774 -42.22 -32.47 6.42
CA ALA A 774 -41.02 -32.15 7.17
C ALA A 774 -40.23 -33.43 7.48
N THR A 775 -38.95 -33.43 7.12
CA THR A 775 -38.00 -34.45 7.55
C THR A 775 -37.05 -33.83 8.56
N ASP A 776 -37.20 -34.22 9.83
CA ASP A 776 -36.26 -33.85 10.89
C ASP A 776 -34.96 -34.64 10.71
N VAL A 777 -33.90 -33.97 10.27
CA VAL A 777 -32.58 -34.55 10.06
C VAL A 777 -31.63 -34.26 11.22
N THR A 778 -32.13 -33.79 12.36
CA THR A 778 -31.32 -33.44 13.53
C THR A 778 -30.53 -34.63 14.07
N LYS A 779 -31.03 -35.86 13.86
CA LYS A 779 -30.32 -37.11 14.22
C LYS A 779 -29.03 -37.33 13.42
N LEU A 780 -28.87 -36.65 12.28
CA LEU A 780 -27.62 -36.66 11.55
C LEU A 780 -26.57 -35.85 12.33
N GLY A 781 -26.97 -34.74 12.96
CA GLY A 781 -26.10 -33.74 13.58
C GLY A 781 -26.47 -32.34 13.09
N LEU A 782 -25.71 -31.30 13.48
CA LEU A 782 -25.88 -29.97 12.89
C LEU A 782 -25.33 -30.00 11.47
N VAL A 783 -26.21 -29.92 10.47
CA VAL A 783 -25.80 -29.95 9.06
C VAL A 783 -25.37 -28.56 8.62
N SER A 784 -24.09 -28.40 8.26
CA SER A 784 -23.51 -27.09 7.96
C SER A 784 -23.42 -26.78 6.46
N LEU A 785 -23.39 -27.79 5.57
CA LEU A 785 -23.27 -27.63 4.11
C LEU A 785 -23.72 -28.89 3.34
N TRP A 786 -24.11 -28.70 2.08
CA TRP A 786 -24.47 -29.78 1.13
C TRP A 786 -23.76 -29.56 -0.21
N SER A 787 -23.21 -30.61 -0.81
CA SER A 787 -22.33 -30.48 -1.99
C SER A 787 -22.95 -30.84 -3.35
N ASP A 788 -24.10 -31.54 -3.41
CA ASP A 788 -24.57 -32.13 -4.68
C ASP A 788 -26.09 -32.45 -4.78
N GLY A 789 -26.97 -31.65 -4.19
CA GLY A 789 -28.42 -31.87 -4.36
C GLY A 789 -29.01 -32.93 -3.43
N LEU A 790 -28.50 -32.97 -2.20
CA LEU A 790 -28.98 -33.76 -1.03
C LEU A 790 -28.45 -35.19 -0.90
N THR A 791 -27.54 -35.63 -1.77
CA THR A 791 -26.90 -36.94 -1.60
C THR A 791 -25.70 -36.90 -0.68
N LYS A 792 -25.06 -35.73 -0.47
CA LYS A 792 -23.94 -35.57 0.46
C LYS A 792 -24.05 -34.30 1.32
N ALA A 793 -23.90 -34.49 2.63
CA ALA A 793 -23.94 -33.43 3.64
C ALA A 793 -22.66 -33.41 4.48
N VAL A 794 -22.21 -32.22 4.87
CA VAL A 794 -21.26 -32.05 5.97
C VAL A 794 -22.05 -32.00 7.26
N VAL A 795 -21.85 -33.00 8.09
CA VAL A 795 -22.64 -33.24 9.29
C VAL A 795 -21.73 -33.16 10.50
N TRP A 796 -22.06 -32.30 11.45
CA TRP A 796 -21.39 -32.25 12.74
C TRP A 796 -21.93 -33.36 13.65
N ASP A 797 -21.19 -34.45 13.78
CA ASP A 797 -21.50 -35.52 14.72
C ASP A 797 -21.27 -35.00 16.15
N LEU A 798 -22.38 -34.70 16.84
CA LEU A 798 -22.38 -34.18 18.20
C LEU A 798 -21.81 -35.16 19.22
N ALA A 799 -21.91 -36.48 18.97
CA ALA A 799 -21.39 -37.49 19.89
C ALA A 799 -19.88 -37.68 19.72
N ALA A 800 -19.39 -37.61 18.48
CA ALA A 800 -17.96 -37.73 18.19
C ALA A 800 -17.20 -36.39 18.24
N ASN A 801 -17.92 -35.26 18.31
CA ASN A 801 -17.37 -33.90 18.21
C ASN A 801 -16.49 -33.69 16.96
N THR A 802 -16.91 -34.27 15.83
CA THR A 802 -16.20 -34.21 14.55
C THR A 802 -17.16 -34.02 13.40
N SER A 803 -16.75 -33.35 12.33
CA SER A 803 -17.52 -33.33 11.09
C SER A 803 -17.24 -34.56 10.23
N VAL A 804 -18.28 -35.09 9.60
CA VAL A 804 -18.16 -36.14 8.57
C VAL A 804 -18.87 -35.70 7.29
N ILE A 805 -18.45 -36.23 6.14
CA ILE A 805 -19.31 -36.20 4.96
C ILE A 805 -20.21 -37.43 5.03
N ALA A 806 -21.50 -37.21 5.26
CA ALA A 806 -22.50 -38.26 5.21
C ALA A 806 -23.08 -38.32 3.78
N THR A 807 -23.03 -39.50 3.17
CA THR A 807 -23.82 -39.81 1.97
C THR A 807 -25.18 -40.30 2.43
N LEU A 808 -26.26 -39.71 1.91
CA LEU A 808 -27.62 -40.01 2.33
C LEU A 808 -28.43 -40.69 1.22
N ASP A 809 -29.38 -41.54 1.60
CA ASP A 809 -30.39 -42.07 0.69
C ASP A 809 -31.53 -41.07 0.46
N ALA A 810 -32.51 -41.45 -0.36
CA ALA A 810 -33.68 -40.62 -0.66
C ALA A 810 -34.58 -40.35 0.57
N GLN A 811 -34.37 -41.09 1.66
CA GLN A 811 -35.05 -40.96 2.95
C GLN A 811 -34.17 -40.25 3.99
N PHE A 812 -33.04 -39.67 3.59
CA PHE A 812 -32.06 -38.99 4.45
C PHE A 812 -31.38 -39.88 5.49
N ASN A 813 -31.39 -41.21 5.34
CA ASN A 813 -30.59 -42.09 6.18
C ASN A 813 -29.12 -42.06 5.74
N ILE A 814 -28.21 -42.13 6.71
CA ILE A 814 -26.77 -42.23 6.42
C ILE A 814 -26.48 -43.60 5.79
N VAL A 815 -26.18 -43.59 4.49
CA VAL A 815 -25.76 -44.77 3.73
C VAL A 815 -24.27 -45.03 3.96
N SER A 816 -23.48 -43.96 4.06
CA SER A 816 -22.07 -44.04 4.45
C SER A 816 -21.57 -42.74 5.05
N THR A 817 -20.60 -42.81 5.95
CA THR A 817 -19.86 -41.65 6.45
C THR A 817 -18.41 -41.72 5.99
N GLN A 818 -17.88 -40.63 5.45
CA GLN A 818 -16.47 -40.46 5.23
C GLN A 818 -15.91 -39.51 6.29
N LYS A 819 -15.01 -40.02 7.15
CA LYS A 819 -14.26 -39.18 8.10
C LYS A 819 -13.41 -38.20 7.30
N LEU A 820 -13.56 -36.92 7.59
CA LEU A 820 -12.76 -35.87 6.99
C LEU A 820 -11.36 -35.89 7.61
N SER A 821 -10.37 -36.40 6.87
CA SER A 821 -8.96 -36.29 7.28
C SER A 821 -8.37 -35.00 6.70
N GLN A 822 -8.26 -34.01 7.58
CA GLN A 822 -7.55 -32.72 7.53
C GLN A 822 -7.84 -31.75 6.36
N TRP A 823 -8.14 -32.17 5.13
CA TRP A 823 -8.56 -31.28 4.04
C TRP A 823 -9.51 -31.99 3.08
N THR A 824 -10.64 -31.38 2.72
CA THR A 824 -11.50 -31.87 1.64
C THR A 824 -12.00 -30.70 0.81
N VAL A 825 -11.73 -30.75 -0.49
CA VAL A 825 -12.25 -29.82 -1.49
C VAL A 825 -13.53 -30.42 -2.04
N THR A 826 -14.64 -29.67 -1.96
CA THR A 826 -15.93 -30.07 -2.56
C THR A 826 -16.29 -29.10 -3.68
N ASN A 827 -17.04 -29.59 -4.68
CA ASN A 827 -17.42 -28.92 -5.94
C ASN A 827 -17.20 -27.40 -5.98
N GLY A 828 -16.09 -27.01 -6.60
CA GLY A 828 -16.01 -25.82 -7.44
C GLY A 828 -15.92 -24.44 -6.79
N ASN A 829 -15.41 -24.28 -5.55
CA ASN A 829 -14.75 -23.06 -5.01
C ASN A 829 -14.52 -23.05 -3.48
N TYR A 830 -14.89 -24.11 -2.74
CA TYR A 830 -14.84 -24.11 -1.28
C TYR A 830 -13.86 -25.14 -0.70
N VAL A 831 -13.11 -24.72 0.31
CA VAL A 831 -12.22 -25.58 1.11
C VAL A 831 -12.69 -25.55 2.56
N ILE A 832 -12.86 -26.73 3.15
CA ILE A 832 -13.23 -26.88 4.57
C ILE A 832 -11.96 -27.25 5.33
N ALA A 833 -11.49 -26.33 6.18
CA ALA A 833 -10.38 -26.59 7.11
C ALA A 833 -10.96 -26.80 8.52
N MET A 834 -10.52 -27.86 9.21
CA MET A 834 -11.02 -28.18 10.56
C MET A 834 -9.90 -28.07 11.60
N SER A 835 -10.17 -27.28 12.65
CA SER A 835 -9.43 -27.32 13.91
C SER A 835 -10.06 -28.36 14.83
N MET A 836 -9.25 -29.14 15.55
CA MET A 836 -9.73 -30.22 16.44
C MET A 836 -10.46 -29.72 17.70
N ALA A 837 -10.62 -28.40 17.88
CA ALA A 837 -11.19 -27.80 19.10
C ALA A 837 -12.34 -26.80 18.87
N ALA A 838 -12.86 -26.63 17.64
CA ALA A 838 -13.92 -25.67 17.32
C ALA A 838 -14.78 -26.14 16.11
N PRO A 839 -16.01 -25.61 15.93
CA PRO A 839 -16.82 -25.89 14.74
C PRO A 839 -16.07 -25.52 13.44
N PRO A 840 -16.33 -26.22 12.33
CA PRO A 840 -15.57 -26.06 11.09
C PRO A 840 -15.80 -24.67 10.48
N LYS A 841 -14.74 -24.07 9.94
CA LYS A 841 -14.79 -22.79 9.21
C LYS A 841 -14.78 -23.06 7.70
N ILE A 842 -15.59 -22.29 6.97
CA ILE A 842 -15.73 -22.41 5.52
C ILE A 842 -14.92 -21.31 4.87
N TYR A 843 -14.05 -21.70 3.94
CA TYR A 843 -13.25 -20.76 3.16
C TYR A 843 -13.68 -20.82 1.70
N GLN A 844 -13.92 -19.66 1.09
CA GLN A 844 -14.04 -19.53 -0.37
C GLN A 844 -12.66 -19.20 -0.94
N MET A 845 -12.24 -19.92 -1.98
CA MET A 845 -11.03 -19.57 -2.72
C MET A 845 -11.32 -18.40 -3.65
N LYS A 846 -10.51 -17.34 -3.55
CA LYS A 846 -10.55 -16.20 -4.48
C LYS A 846 -9.13 -15.87 -4.90
N GLY A 847 -8.67 -16.49 -5.98
CA GLY A 847 -7.25 -16.46 -6.36
C GLY A 847 -6.44 -17.50 -5.56
N GLU A 848 -5.29 -17.10 -5.02
CA GLU A 848 -4.42 -17.96 -4.18
C GLU A 848 -4.78 -17.92 -2.68
N ASP A 849 -5.73 -17.07 -2.27
CA ASP A 849 -6.09 -16.84 -0.87
C ASP A 849 -7.38 -17.57 -0.44
N PHE A 850 -7.45 -17.92 0.85
CA PHE A 850 -8.61 -18.48 1.53
C PHE A 850 -9.33 -17.40 2.36
N ILE A 851 -10.56 -17.04 2.00
CA ILE A 851 -11.34 -16.02 2.72
C ILE A 851 -12.35 -16.70 3.66
N GLU A 852 -12.27 -16.43 4.97
CA GLU A 852 -13.25 -16.89 5.97
C GLU A 852 -14.59 -16.18 5.76
N MET A 853 -15.66 -16.93 5.48
CA MET A 853 -16.99 -16.34 5.26
C MET A 853 -17.83 -16.29 6.55
N PRO A 854 -18.39 -15.14 6.97
CA PRO A 854 -19.59 -15.13 7.78
C PRO A 854 -20.78 -15.59 6.92
N LEU A 855 -21.67 -16.42 7.48
CA LEU A 855 -22.84 -16.98 6.80
C LEU A 855 -23.74 -15.89 6.17
N ARG A 856 -23.52 -15.59 4.89
CA ARG A 856 -24.43 -14.89 3.99
C ARG A 856 -24.38 -15.58 2.63
N SER A 857 -25.55 -15.79 2.04
CA SER A 857 -25.74 -16.54 0.80
C SER A 857 -26.24 -15.61 -0.30
N ASP A 858 -25.37 -15.23 -1.20
CA ASP A 858 -25.74 -14.67 -2.51
C ASP A 858 -24.58 -14.88 -3.49
N GLU A 859 -24.71 -15.91 -4.35
CA GLU A 859 -24.28 -15.92 -5.76
C GLU A 859 -24.53 -17.32 -6.36
N GLU A 860 -25.38 -17.39 -7.39
CA GLU A 860 -25.59 -18.57 -8.23
C GLU A 860 -25.08 -18.33 -9.65
N GLY A 861 -24.42 -19.35 -10.19
CA GLY A 861 -24.22 -19.58 -11.61
C GLY A 861 -22.94 -20.37 -11.82
N TYR A 862 -23.03 -21.62 -12.28
CA TYR A 862 -22.17 -22.21 -13.33
C TYR A 862 -22.60 -23.64 -13.67
N ARG A 863 -22.46 -23.97 -14.96
CA ARG A 863 -22.92 -25.20 -15.60
C ARG A 863 -22.05 -26.42 -15.27
N ASP A 864 -22.72 -27.57 -15.38
CA ASP A 864 -22.32 -28.98 -15.33
C ASP A 864 -20.86 -29.34 -15.71
N TRP A 865 -20.15 -29.99 -14.78
CA TRP A 865 -18.90 -30.73 -15.00
C TRP A 865 -19.03 -32.10 -14.34
N SER A 866 -19.44 -33.12 -15.10
CA SER A 866 -19.49 -34.50 -14.60
C SER A 866 -18.09 -35.13 -14.67
N VAL A 867 -17.36 -35.08 -13.55
CA VAL A 867 -16.69 -36.20 -12.83
C VAL A 867 -15.54 -35.60 -11.98
N PRO A 868 -15.56 -35.71 -10.64
CA PRO A 868 -14.52 -35.14 -9.78
C PRO A 868 -13.19 -35.93 -9.85
N TRP A 869 -12.07 -35.26 -9.54
CA TRP A 869 -10.75 -35.87 -9.39
C TRP A 869 -10.40 -36.04 -7.91
N VAL A 870 -9.70 -37.10 -7.56
CA VAL A 870 -9.31 -37.44 -6.18
C VAL A 870 -7.80 -37.56 -6.08
N VAL A 871 -7.19 -36.75 -5.20
CA VAL A 871 -5.79 -36.90 -4.77
C VAL A 871 -5.78 -37.76 -3.50
N THR A 872 -5.05 -38.88 -3.54
CA THR A 872 -4.91 -39.80 -2.42
C THR A 872 -3.44 -39.87 -2.01
N ARG A 873 -3.10 -39.63 -0.73
CA ARG A 873 -1.74 -39.89 -0.23
C ARG A 873 -1.54 -41.40 -0.12
N LEU A 874 -0.45 -41.91 -0.69
CA LEU A 874 -0.09 -43.33 -0.59
C LEU A 874 0.58 -43.63 0.75
N LYS A 875 0.61 -44.92 1.13
CA LYS A 875 1.16 -45.36 2.42
C LYS A 875 2.65 -45.06 2.60
N THR A 876 3.38 -44.88 1.50
CA THR A 876 4.78 -44.45 1.50
C THR A 876 4.85 -42.93 1.67
N GLU A 877 5.61 -42.44 2.67
CA GLU A 877 5.73 -41.00 2.92
C GLU A 877 6.18 -40.22 1.68
N GLY A 878 5.48 -39.11 1.40
CA GLY A 878 5.79 -38.22 0.29
C GLY A 878 5.18 -38.60 -1.07
N GLN A 879 4.41 -39.69 -1.17
CA GLN A 879 3.77 -40.09 -2.43
C GLN A 879 2.26 -39.81 -2.49
N TYR A 880 1.80 -39.35 -3.65
CA TYR A 880 0.42 -39.00 -3.96
C TYR A 880 -0.04 -39.66 -5.25
N ARG A 881 -1.32 -40.05 -5.29
CA ARG A 881 -2.02 -40.60 -6.46
C ARG A 881 -3.17 -39.69 -6.86
N LEU A 882 -3.14 -39.13 -8.06
CA LEU A 882 -4.26 -38.38 -8.66
C LEU A 882 -5.01 -39.31 -9.61
N ARG A 883 -6.30 -39.53 -9.35
CA ARG A 883 -7.18 -40.37 -10.19
C ARG A 883 -8.57 -39.77 -10.32
N MET A 884 -9.33 -40.18 -11.33
CA MET A 884 -10.75 -39.88 -11.39
C MET A 884 -11.49 -40.50 -10.20
N ALA A 885 -12.52 -39.84 -9.68
CA ALA A 885 -13.26 -40.28 -8.50
C ALA A 885 -13.97 -41.63 -8.69
N ASP A 886 -14.33 -41.96 -9.93
CA ASP A 886 -14.89 -43.28 -10.29
C ASP A 886 -13.83 -44.38 -10.44
N GLY A 887 -12.55 -44.05 -10.29
CA GLY A 887 -11.43 -44.98 -10.38
C GLY A 887 -11.04 -45.39 -11.81
N SER A 888 -11.71 -44.87 -12.84
CA SER A 888 -11.52 -45.29 -14.24
C SER A 888 -10.14 -44.94 -14.82
N LYS A 889 -9.46 -43.92 -14.25
CA LYS A 889 -8.15 -43.47 -14.74
C LYS A 889 -7.28 -42.91 -13.61
N THR A 890 -6.03 -43.38 -13.52
CA THR A 890 -4.98 -42.79 -12.67
C THR A 890 -4.04 -41.98 -13.56
N LEU A 891 -3.85 -40.71 -13.23
CA LEU A 891 -3.13 -39.75 -14.06
C LEU A 891 -1.72 -39.47 -13.52
N TYR A 892 -1.54 -39.60 -12.20
CA TYR A 892 -0.26 -39.48 -11.53
C TYR A 892 -0.20 -40.38 -10.31
N GLU A 893 0.95 -41.03 -10.09
CA GLU A 893 1.26 -41.80 -8.88
C GLU A 893 2.76 -41.68 -8.60
N GLY A 894 3.15 -40.86 -7.62
CA GLY A 894 4.56 -40.50 -7.42
C GLY A 894 4.77 -39.50 -6.27
N GLY A 895 5.93 -38.84 -6.22
CA GLY A 895 6.34 -37.90 -5.16
C GLY A 895 5.43 -36.66 -4.94
N PRO A 896 5.91 -35.62 -4.22
CA PRO A 896 5.08 -34.46 -3.86
C PRO A 896 4.53 -33.74 -5.10
N LEU A 897 3.23 -33.44 -5.07
CA LEU A 897 2.47 -32.83 -6.16
C LEU A 897 2.19 -31.35 -5.82
N MET A 898 2.54 -30.42 -6.71
CA MET A 898 2.22 -28.99 -6.58
C MET A 898 1.19 -28.58 -7.66
N LEU A 899 0.16 -27.84 -7.25
CA LEU A 899 -0.92 -27.32 -8.09
C LEU A 899 -0.71 -25.82 -8.33
N ILE A 900 -0.74 -25.37 -9.58
CA ILE A 900 -0.62 -23.95 -9.96
C ILE A 900 -1.78 -23.60 -10.90
N GLY A 901 -2.51 -22.51 -10.61
CA GLY A 901 -3.64 -22.03 -11.42
C GLY A 901 -3.34 -20.69 -12.10
N ASN A 902 -3.83 -20.48 -13.34
CA ASN A 902 -3.72 -19.22 -14.08
C ASN A 902 -5.12 -18.56 -14.20
N GLN A 903 -5.21 -17.23 -14.08
CA GLN A 903 -6.47 -16.48 -14.13
C GLN A 903 -7.00 -16.20 -15.55
N GLN A 904 -6.26 -16.48 -16.62
CA GLN A 904 -6.68 -16.08 -17.98
C GLN A 904 -7.07 -17.22 -18.93
N THR A 905 -6.85 -18.49 -18.57
CA THR A 905 -7.35 -19.67 -19.31
C THR A 905 -7.67 -20.84 -18.36
N PRO A 906 -8.62 -21.74 -18.68
CA PRO A 906 -9.01 -22.83 -17.79
C PRO A 906 -8.07 -24.05 -17.93
N GLU A 907 -6.75 -23.81 -17.86
CA GLU A 907 -5.73 -24.87 -17.92
C GLU A 907 -5.08 -25.07 -16.55
N TRP A 908 -5.03 -26.32 -16.10
CA TRP A 908 -4.37 -26.73 -14.86
C TRP A 908 -3.02 -27.35 -15.20
N VAL A 909 -1.98 -26.93 -14.49
CA VAL A 909 -0.62 -27.43 -14.69
C VAL A 909 -0.12 -28.07 -13.41
N PHE A 910 0.34 -29.32 -13.52
CA PHE A 910 0.89 -30.08 -12.40
C PHE A 910 2.41 -30.18 -12.51
N SER A 911 3.08 -30.00 -11.38
CA SER A 911 4.53 -30.15 -11.24
C SER A 911 4.85 -31.22 -10.20
N SER A 912 5.81 -32.09 -10.51
CA SER A 912 6.41 -32.99 -9.51
C SER A 912 7.92 -32.88 -9.51
N LYS A 913 8.51 -32.82 -8.31
CA LYS A 913 9.96 -32.80 -8.12
C LYS A 913 10.42 -34.21 -7.74
N GLN A 914 11.10 -34.90 -8.64
CA GLN A 914 11.86 -36.11 -8.33
C GLN A 914 13.34 -35.78 -8.53
N GLY A 915 14.20 -36.20 -7.60
CA GLY A 915 15.61 -35.82 -7.56
C GLY A 915 16.40 -36.25 -8.79
N ASP A 916 16.39 -35.40 -9.82
CA ASP A 916 17.51 -34.96 -10.66
C ASP A 916 16.95 -34.05 -11.77
N SER A 917 17.41 -32.78 -11.75
CA SER A 917 17.32 -31.64 -12.70
C SER A 917 16.17 -31.45 -13.74
N ASN A 918 15.12 -32.26 -13.83
CA ASN A 918 14.06 -32.07 -14.85
C ASN A 918 12.66 -31.93 -14.22
N LEU A 919 12.05 -30.76 -14.42
CA LEU A 919 10.65 -30.48 -14.07
C LEU A 919 9.74 -31.05 -15.17
N LYS A 920 8.84 -31.99 -14.83
CA LYS A 920 7.81 -32.47 -15.77
C LYS A 920 6.53 -31.65 -15.58
N LEU A 921 6.13 -30.93 -16.62
CA LEU A 921 4.86 -30.21 -16.70
C LEU A 921 3.84 -31.09 -17.43
N ILE A 922 2.69 -31.34 -16.82
CA ILE A 922 1.57 -32.04 -17.45
C ILE A 922 0.44 -31.03 -17.63
N SER A 923 0.13 -30.69 -18.89
CA SER A 923 -1.04 -29.89 -19.27
C SER A 923 -2.21 -30.81 -19.62
N LEU A 924 -3.40 -30.53 -19.09
CA LEU A 924 -4.63 -31.25 -19.42
C LEU A 924 -5.43 -30.46 -20.47
N LYS A 925 -5.36 -30.87 -21.74
CA LYS A 925 -6.25 -30.37 -22.81
C LYS A 925 -7.40 -31.34 -23.10
N ASN A 926 -8.54 -30.78 -23.47
CA ASN A 926 -9.75 -31.47 -23.91
C ASN A 926 -9.48 -32.33 -25.18
N PRO A 927 -9.91 -33.62 -25.27
CA PRO A 927 -9.56 -34.52 -26.38
C PRO A 927 -10.18 -34.24 -27.77
N LYS A 928 -10.74 -33.05 -28.04
CA LYS A 928 -11.47 -32.78 -29.30
C LYS A 928 -10.74 -31.93 -30.36
N ALA A 929 -9.45 -31.66 -30.22
CA ALA A 929 -8.65 -31.10 -31.31
C ALA A 929 -7.39 -31.95 -31.50
N GLY A 930 -7.31 -32.66 -32.63
CA GLY A 930 -6.23 -33.60 -32.92
C GLY A 930 -4.90 -32.92 -33.23
N ALA A 931 -3.83 -33.38 -32.59
CA ALA A 931 -2.50 -33.69 -33.14
C ALA A 931 -1.54 -33.92 -31.97
N TYR A 932 -0.82 -35.03 -31.99
CA TYR A 932 0.25 -35.35 -31.03
C TYR A 932 1.59 -34.85 -31.57
N MET A 933 2.38 -34.16 -30.76
CA MET A 933 3.84 -34.08 -30.92
C MET A 933 4.53 -34.23 -29.58
N THR A 934 5.47 -35.18 -29.54
CA THR A 934 6.47 -35.36 -28.48
C THR A 934 7.81 -34.84 -29.02
N GLY A 935 8.48 -33.94 -28.28
CA GLY A 935 9.84 -33.50 -28.58
C GLY A 935 10.49 -32.80 -27.39
N GLU A 936 11.74 -33.17 -27.09
CA GLU A 936 12.59 -32.64 -26.02
C GLU A 936 13.09 -31.21 -26.34
N PHE A 937 13.20 -30.33 -25.33
CA PHE A 937 13.66 -28.94 -25.50
C PHE A 937 15.02 -28.67 -24.83
N PHE A 938 15.91 -28.03 -25.59
CA PHE A 938 17.16 -27.41 -25.14
C PHE A 938 16.91 -25.99 -24.57
N ARG A 939 17.77 -25.58 -23.63
CA ARG A 939 17.74 -24.31 -22.89
C ARG A 939 18.49 -23.20 -23.63
N MET A 940 17.88 -22.02 -23.77
CA MET A 940 18.57 -20.74 -23.99
C MET A 940 17.94 -19.66 -23.10
N ASP A 941 18.79 -18.81 -22.51
CA ASP A 941 18.41 -17.76 -21.56
C ASP A 941 17.81 -16.54 -22.29
N GLY A 942 16.70 -16.03 -21.75
CA GLY A 942 16.02 -14.79 -22.19
C GLY A 942 14.70 -15.04 -22.91
N GLY A 943 13.61 -15.30 -22.18
CA GLY A 943 12.28 -15.59 -22.73
C GLY A 943 11.22 -14.57 -22.34
N MET A 944 10.70 -13.86 -23.33
CA MET A 944 9.47 -13.06 -23.29
C MET A 944 8.32 -13.90 -23.88
N PHE A 945 7.18 -13.98 -23.21
CA PHE A 945 6.00 -14.72 -23.70
C PHE A 945 5.11 -13.81 -24.56
N VAL A 946 4.74 -14.25 -25.76
CA VAL A 946 3.68 -13.62 -26.57
C VAL A 946 2.71 -14.73 -27.00
N ASP A 947 1.44 -14.58 -26.62
CA ASP A 947 0.36 -15.50 -26.98
C ASP A 947 -0.66 -14.78 -27.90
N ASN A 948 -1.26 -15.54 -28.82
CA ASN A 948 -2.18 -15.13 -29.91
C ASN A 948 -1.59 -14.32 -31.09
N MET A 949 -0.98 -15.00 -32.07
CA MET A 949 -0.86 -14.48 -33.46
C MET A 949 -1.70 -15.34 -34.41
N ASN A 950 -2.48 -14.70 -35.29
CA ASN A 950 -3.12 -15.37 -36.42
C ASN A 950 -2.20 -15.30 -37.64
N MET A 951 -1.90 -16.46 -38.25
CA MET A 951 -1.15 -16.53 -39.51
C MET A 951 -2.08 -16.24 -40.70
N GLY A 952 -1.78 -15.17 -41.45
CA GLY A 952 -2.40 -14.89 -42.75
C GLY A 952 -1.66 -15.56 -43.92
N GLN A 953 -2.32 -15.64 -45.08
CA GLN A 953 -1.85 -16.35 -46.29
C GLN A 953 -0.44 -15.97 -46.77
N VAL A 954 0.29 -16.99 -47.22
CA VAL A 954 1.60 -16.90 -47.88
C VAL A 954 1.40 -16.53 -49.35
N GLY A 955 1.86 -15.33 -49.75
CA GLY A 955 2.01 -14.94 -51.15
C GLY A 955 3.31 -15.48 -51.74
N ALA A 956 3.33 -15.72 -53.05
CA ALA A 956 4.34 -16.52 -53.76
C ALA A 956 5.79 -15.96 -53.73
N ASP A 957 6.04 -14.76 -53.23
CA ASP A 957 7.38 -14.18 -53.18
C ASP A 957 7.74 -13.69 -51.76
N ARG A 958 8.43 -14.58 -51.04
CA ARG A 958 9.36 -14.39 -49.89
C ARG A 958 9.04 -13.30 -48.84
N GLY A 959 7.89 -13.37 -48.18
CA GLY A 959 7.66 -12.71 -46.90
C GLY A 959 6.41 -13.20 -46.17
N LEU A 960 6.46 -13.30 -44.84
CA LEU A 960 5.34 -13.67 -43.96
C LEU A 960 4.74 -12.41 -43.33
N ILE A 961 3.41 -12.24 -43.41
CA ILE A 961 2.71 -11.16 -42.70
C ILE A 961 2.04 -11.73 -41.45
N LEU A 962 2.41 -11.20 -40.29
CA LEU A 962 1.78 -11.50 -39.00
C LEU A 962 0.91 -10.31 -38.60
N THR A 963 -0.29 -10.57 -38.09
CA THR A 963 -1.20 -9.51 -37.63
C THR A 963 -1.50 -9.67 -36.14
N TYR A 964 -1.27 -8.61 -35.36
CA TYR A 964 -1.60 -8.56 -33.93
C TYR A 964 -2.30 -7.23 -33.61
N GLN A 965 -3.50 -7.30 -33.01
CA GLN A 965 -4.33 -6.15 -32.63
C GLN A 965 -4.49 -5.06 -33.72
N GLY A 966 -4.66 -5.49 -34.98
CA GLY A 966 -4.88 -4.57 -36.10
C GLY A 966 -3.62 -3.98 -36.72
N PHE A 967 -2.42 -4.35 -36.24
CA PHE A 967 -1.14 -3.98 -36.84
C PHE A 967 -0.57 -5.15 -37.65
N ASN A 968 -0.07 -4.85 -38.85
CA ASN A 968 0.57 -5.83 -39.73
C ASN A 968 2.10 -5.73 -39.61
N PHE A 969 2.75 -6.86 -39.40
CA PHE A 969 4.19 -7.02 -39.30
C PHE A 969 4.68 -7.81 -40.51
N TRP A 970 5.71 -7.32 -41.19
CA TRP A 970 6.33 -8.00 -42.31
C TRP A 970 7.60 -8.70 -41.83
N VAL A 971 7.68 -10.01 -42.03
CA VAL A 971 8.85 -10.83 -41.66
C VAL A 971 9.42 -11.40 -42.95
N GLU A 972 10.62 -10.94 -43.30
CA GLU A 972 11.42 -11.52 -44.39
C GLU A 972 12.05 -12.81 -43.85
N LEU A 973 11.85 -13.94 -44.55
CA LEU A 973 12.38 -15.26 -44.17
C LEU A 973 13.78 -15.51 -44.72
#